data_AF-A0A9D2B721-F1
#
_entry.id   AF-A0A9D2B721-F1
#
_cell.length_a   1.000
_cell.length_b   1.000
_cell.length_c   1.000
_cell.angle_alpha   90.00
_cell.angle_beta   90.00
_cell.angle_gamma   90.00
#
_symmetry.space_group_name_H-M   'P 1'
#
loop_
_entity.id
_entity.type
_entity.pdbx_description
1 polymer ?
#
loop_
_entity_poly.entity_id
_entity_poly.type
_entity_poly.pdbx_seq_one_letter_code
_entity_poly.pdbx_strand_id
1 'polypeptide(L)'
;MQIQVVGLHSPQLTPDQLSGAVLQAVEALEQAGHTVQGRCTCQLDQLAQAISPTLAQGQAAVVLGGACIDPAVRRALEGWLKLPWVFDPATDRRVRAAYEKAGRQLPPAAQLLARFPQGATILPGVRSILPGCAFPALGGVLALLPARPEEFLPMLQRGLLPLWQAPQARPEPQPAPTGCSRLVNAWGVSEAALAQKLADLSPPEGVSLQVVPLPGGLGVRVDCDGTQEHPQAVCQLVSQQVSLTLGEAACGFDQQAGPAGVVAEALFAAGQSVALGESGTNGLLAGQLQALPNAGKVLPFAVSAYSHRLRRDALLVPERLLKKYGPTSSQAAAAMALGAMQQGGASLGLAVCCPSGEETGPCWAALCDGESVWTRQQELPGRREDPEAARLLACQAGLRLVLDYLAQPDGLPGGQSHRAAVEGMLPTARAAKSAPAPQEEPRRGRGVLRVVGILLVLAGLGAAGWLGVTQGLPLWERLQAASAAASAAPQVEAQAAQALAQAQDLSGQAQLARQQAAQAALDAQHTISPQKAQQAANQATRLCQQLQALYGQARQVRDQAEALFQTDEGEATMTAYEAAQRALKATKQCLDEAQEQAAVAQTAALGVDLAAATLAQARGQATPAPAEEEDASQPEDSSAAAQSAAQAAASSQAAASLAAAQAASQAAAQAAASSQAAALAAQQAAAAQAASQAAASRAEVASRIAAEQAAIRQEALEAQAWEEAWEQAEEDEEEENWEDEEFQPSGSGDDQLTIYANGRRTTGDATDIVAMVVMNEMGSSFQMEALKAQAVAVYTYICHQNAGGVTPSFNTRTPNATVQRAVDAVAGQAVYYRGALAFTPFFATSAGVTVSSAEVWGGSYPYLVSVDSEIDEQARNYEVEVTLDADTVADRVDRAMDVDLWDYSGDPDDWFEIEDYTEGGSYVARIRVGDEVVSGRYLRENVLGLRSAAFDIDCDGEEFTFTTYGYGHGVGMSQTGADLYASEEGWDYVDILTHYYPGTQVG
;
A
#
# COMPACT_ATOMS: atom_id res chain seq x y z
N MET A 1 -36.76 -0.35 -14.98
CA MET A 1 -37.06 0.85 -14.15
C MET A 1 -36.51 2.07 -14.88
N GLN A 2 -37.19 3.21 -14.84
CA GLN A 2 -36.68 4.47 -15.40
C GLN A 2 -35.98 5.29 -14.31
N ILE A 3 -34.90 5.99 -14.67
CA ILE A 3 -33.99 6.63 -13.71
C ILE A 3 -33.66 8.07 -14.14
N GLN A 4 -33.54 8.97 -13.17
CA GLN A 4 -32.93 10.29 -13.33
C GLN A 4 -31.60 10.35 -12.56
N VAL A 5 -30.55 10.95 -13.14
CA VAL A 5 -29.26 11.17 -12.48
C VAL A 5 -29.03 12.66 -12.26
N VAL A 6 -28.72 13.07 -11.03
CA VAL A 6 -28.53 14.47 -10.65
C VAL A 6 -27.18 14.66 -9.95
N GLY A 7 -26.32 15.49 -10.54
CA GLY A 7 -25.08 15.95 -9.89
C GLY A 7 -25.35 17.16 -9.01
N LEU A 8 -25.09 17.03 -7.71
CA LEU A 8 -25.22 18.14 -6.77
C LEU A 8 -23.92 18.97 -6.74
N HIS A 9 -24.03 20.28 -6.94
CA HIS A 9 -22.86 21.16 -6.84
C HIS A 9 -22.32 21.19 -5.40
N SER A 10 -21.00 21.02 -5.28
CA SER A 10 -20.26 21.06 -4.02
C SER A 10 -18.88 21.69 -4.26
N PRO A 11 -18.19 22.22 -3.22
CA PRO A 11 -16.85 22.77 -3.38
C PRO A 11 -15.76 21.71 -3.62
N GLN A 12 -16.11 20.42 -3.72
CA GLN A 12 -15.16 19.31 -3.89
C GLN A 12 -14.88 18.94 -5.35
N LEU A 13 -15.73 19.37 -6.30
CA LEU A 13 -15.58 19.10 -7.74
C LEU A 13 -15.84 20.37 -8.55
N THR A 14 -15.12 20.55 -9.65
CA THR A 14 -15.49 21.55 -10.67
C THR A 14 -16.79 21.16 -11.38
N PRO A 15 -17.51 22.11 -12.03
CA PRO A 15 -18.70 21.79 -12.81
C PRO A 15 -18.46 20.73 -13.90
N ASP A 16 -17.27 20.70 -14.48
CA ASP A 16 -16.87 19.74 -15.51
C ASP A 16 -16.62 18.35 -14.92
N GLN A 17 -15.92 18.26 -13.78
CA GLN A 17 -15.73 17.01 -13.05
C GLN A 17 -17.07 16.42 -12.57
N LEU A 18 -17.97 17.26 -12.06
CA LEU A 18 -19.32 16.85 -11.66
C LEU A 18 -20.15 16.38 -12.87
N SER A 19 -20.02 17.03 -14.02
CA SER A 19 -20.67 16.62 -15.27
C SER A 19 -20.12 15.29 -15.79
N GLY A 20 -18.82 15.05 -15.65
CA GLY A 20 -18.18 13.76 -15.95
C GLY A 20 -18.61 12.65 -14.99
N ALA A 21 -18.73 12.94 -13.69
CA ALA A 21 -19.27 12.01 -12.70
C ALA A 21 -20.73 11.62 -13.01
N VAL A 22 -21.57 12.59 -13.40
CA VAL A 22 -22.95 12.32 -13.87
C VAL A 22 -22.94 11.41 -15.10
N LEU A 23 -22.08 11.65 -16.09
CA LEU A 23 -21.97 10.79 -17.28
C LEU A 23 -21.56 9.35 -16.93
N GLN A 24 -20.56 9.16 -16.06
CA GLN A 24 -20.11 7.83 -15.65
C GLN A 24 -21.17 7.06 -14.85
N ALA A 25 -22.01 7.76 -14.06
CA ALA A 25 -23.15 7.15 -13.40
C ALA A 25 -24.26 6.76 -14.39
N VAL A 26 -24.51 7.55 -15.43
CA VAL A 26 -25.46 7.22 -16.50
C VAL A 26 -25.00 5.98 -17.26
N GLU A 27 -23.75 5.95 -17.71
CA GLU A 27 -23.18 4.82 -18.44
C GLU A 27 -23.21 3.51 -17.62
N ALA A 28 -22.84 3.56 -16.33
CA ALA A 28 -22.90 2.40 -15.46
C ALA A 28 -24.33 1.87 -15.19
N LEU A 29 -25.35 2.73 -15.28
CA LEU A 29 -26.76 2.31 -15.20
C LEU A 29 -27.24 1.68 -16.53
N GLU A 30 -26.86 2.27 -17.66
CA GLU A 30 -27.24 1.82 -19.00
C GLU A 30 -26.57 0.48 -19.35
N GLN A 31 -25.28 0.31 -19.03
CA GLN A 31 -24.57 -0.97 -19.12
C GLN A 31 -25.24 -2.09 -18.28
N ALA A 32 -25.90 -1.72 -17.19
CA ALA A 32 -26.64 -2.65 -16.33
C ALA A 32 -28.11 -2.86 -16.77
N GLY A 33 -28.52 -2.33 -17.93
CA GLY A 33 -29.84 -2.51 -18.51
C GLY A 33 -30.94 -1.57 -17.98
N HIS A 34 -30.57 -0.46 -17.32
CA HIS A 34 -31.52 0.53 -16.83
C HIS A 34 -31.60 1.75 -17.75
N THR A 35 -32.82 2.20 -18.07
CA THR A 35 -33.03 3.38 -18.91
C THR A 35 -32.93 4.67 -18.09
N VAL A 36 -31.94 5.52 -18.40
CA VAL A 36 -31.90 6.89 -17.86
C VAL A 36 -32.77 7.81 -18.73
N GLN A 37 -33.71 8.52 -18.11
CA GLN A 37 -34.59 9.47 -18.81
C GLN A 37 -34.10 10.92 -18.75
N GLY A 38 -33.22 11.25 -17.82
CA GLY A 38 -32.72 12.61 -17.65
C GLY A 38 -31.46 12.67 -16.80
N ARG A 39 -30.53 13.51 -17.21
CA ARG A 39 -29.32 13.85 -16.46
C ARG A 39 -29.20 15.36 -16.32
N CYS A 40 -28.88 15.87 -15.13
CA CYS A 40 -28.64 17.29 -14.90
C CYS A 40 -27.67 17.53 -13.75
N THR A 41 -27.22 18.78 -13.61
CA THR A 41 -26.53 19.28 -12.41
C THR A 41 -27.35 20.41 -11.80
N CYS A 42 -27.47 20.46 -10.47
CA CYS A 42 -28.28 21.49 -9.79
C CYS A 42 -27.65 21.99 -8.49
N GLN A 43 -28.13 23.14 -8.01
CA GLN A 43 -27.82 23.63 -6.66
C GLN A 43 -28.74 22.95 -5.63
N LEU A 44 -28.42 23.06 -4.34
CA LEU A 44 -29.13 22.34 -3.28
C LEU A 44 -30.57 22.82 -3.06
N ASP A 45 -30.82 24.12 -3.22
CA ASP A 45 -32.16 24.71 -3.23
C ASP A 45 -33.05 24.17 -4.36
N GLN A 46 -32.43 23.82 -5.49
CA GLN A 46 -33.08 23.29 -6.69
C GLN A 46 -33.30 21.77 -6.63
N LEU A 47 -32.60 21.04 -5.76
CA LEU A 47 -32.59 19.57 -5.73
C LEU A 47 -34.00 18.97 -5.63
N ALA A 48 -34.82 19.48 -4.71
CA ALA A 48 -36.21 19.03 -4.54
C ALA A 48 -37.05 19.24 -5.80
N GLN A 49 -36.88 20.37 -6.51
CA GLN A 49 -37.57 20.65 -7.77
C GLN A 49 -37.10 19.73 -8.90
N ALA A 50 -35.80 19.39 -8.95
CA ALA A 50 -35.22 18.55 -9.98
C ALA A 50 -35.76 17.10 -9.94
N ILE A 51 -35.90 16.50 -8.75
CA ILE A 51 -36.23 15.07 -8.60
C ILE A 51 -37.69 14.77 -8.18
N SER A 52 -38.45 15.75 -7.69
CA SER A 52 -39.89 15.55 -7.37
C SER A 52 -40.71 14.94 -8.51
N PRO A 53 -40.57 15.37 -9.79
CA PRO A 53 -41.40 14.84 -10.88
C PRO A 53 -41.15 13.37 -11.16
N THR A 54 -39.89 12.93 -11.09
CA THR A 54 -39.44 11.55 -11.29
C THR A 54 -39.94 10.65 -10.16
N LEU A 55 -39.70 11.04 -8.91
CA LEU A 55 -40.12 10.26 -7.74
C LEU A 55 -41.65 10.12 -7.67
N ALA A 56 -42.40 11.18 -8.01
CA ALA A 56 -43.86 11.14 -8.07
C ALA A 56 -44.43 10.22 -9.18
N GLN A 57 -43.61 9.81 -10.15
CA GLN A 57 -43.97 8.82 -11.19
C GLN A 57 -43.59 7.38 -10.78
N GLY A 58 -43.11 7.14 -9.56
CA GLY A 58 -42.66 5.82 -9.10
C GLY A 58 -41.29 5.39 -9.64
N GLN A 59 -40.52 6.34 -10.18
CA GLN A 59 -39.21 6.09 -10.80
C GLN A 59 -38.06 6.21 -9.78
N ALA A 60 -36.83 5.93 -10.22
CA ALA A 60 -35.64 6.13 -9.39
C ALA A 60 -34.98 7.50 -9.67
N ALA A 61 -34.44 8.12 -8.62
CA ALA A 61 -33.52 9.25 -8.74
C ALA A 61 -32.20 8.92 -8.03
N VAL A 62 -31.08 9.07 -8.74
CA VAL A 62 -29.72 8.95 -8.21
C VAL A 62 -29.13 10.34 -8.06
N VAL A 63 -28.77 10.72 -6.83
CA VAL A 63 -28.11 11.99 -6.53
C VAL A 63 -26.66 11.73 -6.18
N LEU A 64 -25.75 12.26 -7.00
CA LEU A 64 -24.32 12.26 -6.76
C LEU A 64 -23.95 13.50 -5.95
N GLY A 65 -23.22 13.31 -4.84
CA GLY A 65 -22.72 14.40 -4.01
C GLY A 65 -23.56 14.74 -2.77
N GLY A 66 -24.52 13.89 -2.37
CA GLY A 66 -25.09 14.03 -1.02
C GLY A 66 -26.33 13.21 -0.70
N ALA A 67 -26.31 12.53 0.45
CA ALA A 67 -26.75 13.20 1.69
C ALA A 67 -26.36 12.46 2.99
N CYS A 68 -25.62 11.35 2.93
CA CYS A 68 -25.03 10.73 4.12
C CYS A 68 -23.84 11.53 4.68
N ILE A 69 -23.33 12.50 3.90
CA ILE A 69 -21.99 13.09 4.07
C ILE A 69 -22.05 14.58 4.45
N ASP A 70 -22.96 15.34 3.84
CA ASP A 70 -23.07 16.79 4.02
C ASP A 70 -24.29 17.16 4.92
N PRO A 71 -24.07 17.85 6.06
CA PRO A 71 -25.14 18.29 6.95
C PRO A 71 -26.16 19.25 6.34
N ALA A 72 -25.79 20.06 5.34
CA ALA A 72 -26.70 20.97 4.64
C ALA A 72 -27.66 20.19 3.74
N VAL A 73 -27.14 19.22 2.97
CA VAL A 73 -27.95 18.36 2.09
C VAL A 73 -28.93 17.55 2.92
N ARG A 74 -28.47 16.95 4.03
CA ARG A 74 -29.34 16.23 4.97
C ARG A 74 -30.44 17.14 5.53
N ARG A 75 -30.14 18.35 5.98
CA ARG A 75 -31.16 19.30 6.49
C ARG A 75 -32.21 19.67 5.44
N ALA A 76 -31.80 19.84 4.18
CA ALA A 76 -32.72 20.11 3.08
C ALA A 76 -33.68 18.92 2.86
N LEU A 77 -33.16 17.69 2.84
CA LEU A 77 -33.99 16.48 2.72
C LEU A 77 -34.87 16.22 3.96
N GLU A 78 -34.38 16.49 5.17
CA GLU A 78 -35.17 16.45 6.41
C GLU A 78 -36.37 17.42 6.35
N GLY A 79 -36.15 18.66 5.91
CA GLY A 79 -37.21 19.67 5.79
C GLY A 79 -38.23 19.38 4.68
N TRP A 80 -37.76 18.84 3.55
CA TRP A 80 -38.60 18.54 2.37
C TRP A 80 -39.37 17.22 2.51
N LEU A 81 -38.68 16.11 2.78
CA LEU A 81 -39.29 14.77 2.84
C LEU A 81 -39.97 14.47 4.18
N LYS A 82 -39.55 15.15 5.27
CA LYS A 82 -40.07 14.96 6.63
C LYS A 82 -39.97 13.53 7.18
N LEU A 83 -39.10 12.71 6.58
CA LEU A 83 -38.75 11.39 7.08
C LEU A 83 -37.84 11.52 8.33
N PRO A 84 -38.00 10.66 9.36
CA PRO A 84 -37.08 10.63 10.50
C PRO A 84 -35.75 10.00 10.10
N TRP A 85 -34.63 10.55 10.61
CA TRP A 85 -33.28 10.05 10.35
C TRP A 85 -32.72 9.28 11.55
N VAL A 86 -32.58 7.96 11.38
CA VAL A 86 -32.15 6.98 12.39
C VAL A 86 -30.61 6.85 12.37
N PHE A 87 -30.03 6.39 13.47
CA PHE A 87 -28.59 6.11 13.61
C PHE A 87 -28.30 4.64 13.34
N ASP A 88 -27.22 4.35 12.61
CA ASP A 88 -26.74 2.99 12.32
C ASP A 88 -25.42 2.66 13.06
N PRO A 89 -25.46 1.75 14.05
CA PRO A 89 -24.27 1.29 14.77
C PRO A 89 -23.27 0.47 13.93
N ALA A 90 -23.60 0.02 12.72
CA ALA A 90 -22.64 -0.66 11.85
C ALA A 90 -21.71 0.36 11.16
N THR A 91 -22.29 1.43 10.59
CA THR A 91 -21.55 2.54 9.97
C THR A 91 -20.74 3.32 11.00
N ASP A 92 -21.29 3.64 12.17
CA ASP A 92 -20.56 4.37 13.22
C ASP A 92 -19.28 3.64 13.67
N ARG A 93 -19.35 2.31 13.88
CA ARG A 93 -18.15 1.51 14.19
C ARG A 93 -17.11 1.52 13.07
N ARG A 94 -17.53 1.43 11.80
CA ARG A 94 -16.62 1.52 10.65
C ARG A 94 -15.95 2.88 10.54
N VAL A 95 -16.67 3.96 10.79
CA VAL A 95 -16.12 5.32 10.78
C VAL A 95 -15.15 5.52 11.97
N ARG A 96 -15.50 5.04 13.17
CA ARG A 96 -14.58 5.07 14.34
C ARG A 96 -13.27 4.34 14.07
N ALA A 97 -13.33 3.07 13.66
CA ALA A 97 -12.15 2.25 13.40
C ALA A 97 -11.22 2.86 12.33
N ALA A 98 -11.77 3.57 11.34
CA ALA A 98 -10.97 4.26 10.33
C ALA A 98 -10.26 5.53 10.86
N TYR A 99 -10.87 6.25 11.81
CA TYR A 99 -10.23 7.39 12.48
C TYR A 99 -9.19 6.92 13.51
N GLU A 100 -9.51 5.87 14.27
CA GLU A 100 -8.65 5.21 15.25
C GLU A 100 -7.38 4.63 14.60
N LYS A 101 -7.52 3.86 13.50
CA LYS A 101 -6.38 3.38 12.69
C LYS A 101 -5.53 4.52 12.10
N ALA A 102 -6.10 5.71 11.92
CA ALA A 102 -5.39 6.88 11.42
C ALA A 102 -4.79 7.77 12.54
N GLY A 103 -4.85 7.34 13.81
CA GLY A 103 -4.36 8.12 14.96
C GLY A 103 -5.15 9.41 15.24
N ARG A 104 -6.37 9.55 14.72
CA ARG A 104 -7.13 10.80 14.70
C ARG A 104 -8.39 10.71 15.57
N GLN A 105 -8.66 11.75 16.37
CA GLN A 105 -9.93 11.86 17.08
C GLN A 105 -11.10 12.04 16.10
N LEU A 106 -12.23 11.40 16.37
CA LEU A 106 -13.44 11.47 15.55
C LEU A 106 -14.16 12.82 15.72
N PRO A 107 -14.21 13.72 14.71
CA PRO A 107 -14.88 15.01 14.85
C PRO A 107 -16.41 14.84 14.89
N PRO A 108 -17.15 15.75 15.56
CA PRO A 108 -18.62 15.67 15.65
C PRO A 108 -19.35 15.61 14.29
N ALA A 109 -18.76 16.20 13.24
CA ALA A 109 -19.30 16.11 11.88
C ALA A 109 -19.28 14.67 11.32
N ALA A 110 -18.22 13.90 11.59
CA ALA A 110 -18.09 12.52 11.10
C ALA A 110 -19.07 11.56 11.79
N GLN A 111 -19.56 11.88 13.00
CA GLN A 111 -20.64 11.14 13.66
C GLN A 111 -21.99 11.21 12.90
N LEU A 112 -22.15 12.19 12.00
CA LEU A 112 -23.35 12.32 11.17
C LEU A 112 -23.35 11.34 9.98
N LEU A 113 -22.19 10.78 9.60
CA LEU A 113 -22.06 9.77 8.53
C LEU A 113 -22.88 8.50 8.83
N ALA A 114 -23.07 8.19 10.11
CA ALA A 114 -23.83 7.04 10.58
C ALA A 114 -25.34 7.33 10.75
N ARG A 115 -25.91 8.30 10.02
CA ARG A 115 -27.34 8.65 10.11
C ARG A 115 -28.02 8.69 8.74
N PHE A 116 -29.12 7.96 8.62
CA PHE A 116 -29.82 7.70 7.37
C PHE A 116 -31.35 7.83 7.56
N PRO A 117 -32.14 8.06 6.50
CA PRO A 117 -33.60 8.00 6.58
C PRO A 117 -34.09 6.64 7.08
N GLN A 118 -35.18 6.62 7.86
CA GLN A 118 -35.79 5.38 8.31
C GLN A 118 -36.22 4.51 7.13
N GLY A 119 -35.80 3.25 7.12
CA GLY A 119 -36.06 2.31 6.02
C GLY A 119 -35.06 2.41 4.86
N ALA A 120 -33.97 3.18 5.00
CA ALA A 120 -32.90 3.19 4.00
C ALA A 120 -32.05 1.92 4.01
N THR A 121 -31.77 1.40 2.82
CA THR A 121 -30.72 0.41 2.59
C THR A 121 -29.38 1.15 2.52
N ILE A 122 -28.44 0.77 3.37
CA ILE A 122 -27.14 1.44 3.50
C ILE A 122 -26.16 0.84 2.50
N LEU A 123 -25.43 1.70 1.78
CA LEU A 123 -24.43 1.31 0.80
C LEU A 123 -23.04 1.63 1.39
N PRO A 124 -22.31 0.62 1.90
CA PRO A 124 -21.05 0.86 2.60
C PRO A 124 -19.95 1.39 1.68
N GLY A 125 -19.15 2.33 2.19
CA GLY A 125 -17.95 2.82 1.51
C GLY A 125 -16.97 1.68 1.19
N VAL A 126 -16.49 1.63 -0.06
CA VAL A 126 -15.56 0.60 -0.54
C VAL A 126 -14.12 1.12 -0.62
N ARG A 127 -13.93 2.37 -1.08
CA ARG A 127 -12.62 3.03 -1.22
C ARG A 127 -12.44 4.26 -0.30
N SER A 128 -13.46 4.60 0.49
CA SER A 128 -13.37 5.66 1.51
C SER A 128 -14.33 5.36 2.68
N ILE A 129 -14.23 6.18 3.73
CA ILE A 129 -15.12 6.11 4.91
C ILE A 129 -16.56 6.57 4.64
N LEU A 130 -16.82 7.16 3.46
CA LEU A 130 -18.09 7.78 3.12
C LEU A 130 -19.11 6.70 2.71
N PRO A 131 -20.29 6.62 3.34
CA PRO A 131 -21.37 5.74 2.92
C PRO A 131 -22.31 6.43 1.92
N GLY A 132 -23.07 5.62 1.18
CA GLY A 132 -24.28 6.03 0.47
C GLY A 132 -25.52 5.35 1.04
N CYS A 133 -26.70 5.62 0.48
CA CYS A 133 -27.92 4.87 0.80
C CYS A 133 -28.96 4.92 -0.32
N ALA A 134 -29.99 4.06 -0.23
CA ALA A 134 -31.18 4.14 -1.08
C ALA A 134 -32.46 3.85 -0.27
N PHE A 135 -33.53 4.60 -0.51
CA PHE A 135 -34.79 4.51 0.25
C PHE A 135 -36.01 4.93 -0.58
N PRO A 136 -37.22 4.45 -0.22
CA PRO A 136 -38.46 4.91 -0.84
C PRO A 136 -38.73 6.40 -0.54
N ALA A 137 -39.05 7.19 -1.57
CA ALA A 137 -39.36 8.61 -1.43
C ALA A 137 -40.42 9.05 -2.45
N LEU A 138 -41.49 9.72 -1.97
CA LEU A 138 -42.58 10.30 -2.79
C LEU A 138 -43.26 9.34 -3.80
N GLY A 139 -43.16 8.03 -3.60
CA GLY A 139 -43.71 6.99 -4.47
C GLY A 139 -42.64 6.23 -5.28
N GLY A 140 -41.46 6.84 -5.48
CA GLY A 140 -40.31 6.25 -6.15
C GLY A 140 -39.19 5.85 -5.20
N VAL A 141 -37.97 5.71 -5.72
CA VAL A 141 -36.76 5.38 -4.95
C VAL A 141 -35.72 6.48 -5.09
N LEU A 142 -35.23 7.01 -3.98
CA LEU A 142 -34.15 7.99 -3.94
C LEU A 142 -32.86 7.31 -3.47
N ALA A 143 -31.83 7.34 -4.31
CA ALA A 143 -30.50 6.82 -4.02
C ALA A 143 -29.50 7.99 -3.92
N LEU A 144 -28.71 8.02 -2.85
CA LEU A 144 -27.84 9.12 -2.48
C LEU A 144 -26.41 8.61 -2.33
N LEU A 145 -25.49 9.12 -3.15
CA LEU A 145 -24.14 8.60 -3.31
C LEU A 145 -23.08 9.72 -3.13
N PRO A 146 -21.80 9.36 -2.88
CA PRO A 146 -20.67 10.29 -3.00
C PRO A 146 -20.58 10.95 -4.38
N ALA A 147 -19.83 12.05 -4.49
CA ALA A 147 -19.67 12.77 -5.76
C ALA A 147 -18.64 12.14 -6.70
N ARG A 148 -17.61 11.46 -6.15
CA ARG A 148 -16.43 11.03 -6.90
C ARG A 148 -16.58 9.62 -7.49
N PRO A 149 -16.22 9.37 -8.77
CA PRO A 149 -16.40 8.07 -9.41
C PRO A 149 -15.76 6.89 -8.67
N GLU A 150 -14.56 7.06 -8.13
CA GLU A 150 -13.85 6.04 -7.36
C GLU A 150 -14.55 5.65 -6.04
N GLU A 151 -15.47 6.49 -5.57
CA GLU A 151 -16.30 6.23 -4.39
C GLU A 151 -17.68 5.66 -4.76
N PHE A 152 -18.38 6.26 -5.73
CA PHE A 152 -19.75 5.85 -6.05
C PHE A 152 -19.86 4.68 -7.03
N LEU A 153 -18.95 4.50 -8.00
CA LEU A 153 -19.07 3.39 -8.97
C LEU A 153 -19.06 2.02 -8.29
N PRO A 154 -18.22 1.73 -7.28
CA PRO A 154 -18.30 0.48 -6.53
C PRO A 154 -19.62 0.31 -5.76
N MET A 155 -20.20 1.38 -5.20
CA MET A 155 -21.51 1.33 -4.52
C MET A 155 -22.66 1.07 -5.50
N LEU A 156 -22.60 1.70 -6.67
CA LEU A 156 -23.57 1.56 -7.74
C LEU A 156 -23.58 0.12 -8.28
N GLN A 157 -22.41 -0.39 -8.64
CA GLN A 157 -22.22 -1.73 -9.21
C GLN A 157 -22.47 -2.87 -8.21
N ARG A 158 -21.99 -2.76 -6.96
CA ARG A 158 -22.02 -3.87 -5.99
C ARG A 158 -23.16 -3.79 -4.98
N GLY A 159 -23.83 -2.65 -4.89
CA GLY A 159 -24.90 -2.39 -3.93
C GLY A 159 -26.23 -2.03 -4.59
N LEU A 160 -26.27 -0.88 -5.30
CA LEU A 160 -27.53 -0.33 -5.79
C LEU A 160 -28.14 -1.13 -6.96
N LEU A 161 -27.33 -1.54 -7.93
CA LEU A 161 -27.79 -2.31 -9.09
C LEU A 161 -28.35 -3.69 -8.71
N PRO A 162 -27.69 -4.52 -7.87
CA PRO A 162 -28.28 -5.78 -7.38
C PRO A 162 -29.64 -5.61 -6.67
N LEU A 163 -29.84 -4.53 -5.91
CA LEU A 163 -31.11 -4.24 -5.25
C LEU A 163 -32.24 -3.93 -6.26
N TRP A 164 -31.91 -3.31 -7.40
CA TRP A 164 -32.86 -3.04 -8.48
C TRP A 164 -33.02 -4.18 -9.50
N GLN A 165 -32.21 -5.23 -9.38
CA GLN A 165 -32.30 -6.48 -10.14
C GLN A 165 -33.03 -7.60 -9.37
N ALA A 166 -33.37 -7.37 -8.09
CA ALA A 166 -34.11 -8.32 -7.25
C ALA A 166 -35.54 -8.59 -7.80
N PRO A 167 -36.06 -9.83 -7.70
CA PRO A 167 -37.25 -10.24 -8.42
C PRO A 167 -38.57 -9.76 -7.78
N GLN A 168 -39.05 -8.59 -8.19
CA GLN A 168 -40.45 -8.20 -8.05
C GLN A 168 -41.13 -8.10 -9.43
N ALA A 169 -42.18 -8.92 -9.61
CA ALA A 169 -43.16 -8.85 -10.70
C ALA A 169 -42.61 -8.51 -12.09
N ARG A 170 -41.85 -9.44 -12.70
CA ARG A 170 -41.50 -9.38 -14.12
C ARG A 170 -42.78 -9.34 -14.98
N PRO A 171 -42.94 -8.38 -15.91
CA PRO A 171 -43.61 -8.66 -17.19
C PRO A 171 -42.89 -9.82 -17.89
N GLU A 172 -43.47 -10.38 -18.96
CA GLU A 172 -42.80 -11.43 -19.74
C GLU A 172 -41.35 -11.03 -20.09
N PRO A 173 -40.40 -11.98 -20.07
CA PRO A 173 -39.01 -11.67 -20.33
C PRO A 173 -38.87 -11.10 -21.74
N GLN A 174 -38.68 -9.78 -21.82
CA GLN A 174 -38.18 -9.15 -23.03
C GLN A 174 -36.88 -9.88 -23.43
N PRO A 175 -36.66 -10.11 -24.75
CA PRO A 175 -35.40 -10.66 -25.20
C PRO A 175 -34.25 -9.79 -24.68
N ALA A 176 -33.10 -10.40 -24.42
CA ALA A 176 -31.89 -9.65 -24.06
C ALA A 176 -31.67 -8.52 -25.10
N PRO A 177 -31.22 -7.32 -24.67
CA PRO A 177 -31.08 -6.18 -25.57
C PRO A 177 -30.24 -6.61 -26.78
N THR A 178 -30.84 -6.59 -27.96
CA THR A 178 -30.25 -7.16 -29.18
C THR A 178 -29.12 -6.31 -29.76
N GLY A 179 -28.93 -5.11 -29.21
CA GLY A 179 -27.86 -4.20 -29.58
C GLY A 179 -26.46 -4.69 -29.20
N CYS A 180 -25.47 -4.03 -29.78
CA CYS A 180 -24.06 -4.22 -29.48
C CYS A 180 -23.33 -2.89 -29.54
N SER A 181 -22.20 -2.81 -28.86
CA SER A 181 -21.29 -1.68 -28.92
C SER A 181 -19.87 -2.19 -29.18
N ARG A 182 -19.10 -1.42 -29.94
CA ARG A 182 -17.64 -1.59 -30.06
C ARG A 182 -16.97 -0.22 -30.10
N LEU A 183 -15.71 -0.16 -29.66
CA LEU A 183 -14.90 1.05 -29.65
C LEU A 183 -13.75 0.90 -30.65
N VAL A 184 -13.49 1.93 -31.46
CA VAL A 184 -12.28 2.04 -32.29
C VAL A 184 -11.39 3.11 -31.65
N ASN A 185 -10.24 2.71 -31.12
CA ASN A 185 -9.32 3.60 -30.43
C ASN A 185 -8.49 4.43 -31.41
N ALA A 186 -8.20 5.69 -31.06
CA ALA A 186 -7.50 6.64 -31.93
C ALA A 186 -6.50 7.55 -31.20
N TRP A 187 -5.43 7.90 -31.92
CA TRP A 187 -4.36 8.83 -31.52
C TRP A 187 -4.17 9.94 -32.57
N GLY A 188 -3.48 11.02 -32.21
CA GLY A 188 -3.02 12.07 -33.13
C GLY A 188 -4.09 12.94 -33.78
N VAL A 189 -5.36 12.81 -33.39
CA VAL A 189 -6.51 13.52 -33.99
C VAL A 189 -7.32 14.28 -32.95
N SER A 190 -7.82 15.46 -33.33
CA SER A 190 -8.80 16.22 -32.56
C SER A 190 -10.23 15.74 -32.82
N GLU A 191 -11.14 15.98 -31.89
CA GLU A 191 -12.56 15.63 -32.02
C GLU A 191 -13.18 16.19 -33.31
N ALA A 192 -12.87 17.44 -33.68
CA ALA A 192 -13.35 18.05 -34.92
C ALA A 192 -12.81 17.37 -36.18
N ALA A 193 -11.53 16.98 -36.20
CA ALA A 193 -10.95 16.25 -37.34
C ALA A 193 -11.48 14.80 -37.42
N LEU A 194 -11.77 14.19 -36.26
CA LEU A 194 -12.37 12.87 -36.17
C LEU A 194 -13.83 12.90 -36.65
N ALA A 195 -14.64 13.85 -36.19
CA ALA A 195 -16.00 14.08 -36.67
C ALA A 195 -16.04 14.38 -38.17
N GLN A 196 -15.09 15.16 -38.71
CA GLN A 196 -14.99 15.40 -40.15
C GLN A 196 -14.67 14.11 -40.93
N LYS A 197 -13.74 13.27 -40.44
CA LYS A 197 -13.46 11.94 -41.03
C LYS A 197 -14.67 11.01 -40.99
N LEU A 198 -15.52 11.11 -39.97
CA LEU A 198 -16.73 10.29 -39.83
C LEU A 198 -17.91 10.83 -40.65
N ALA A 199 -17.92 12.11 -41.06
CA ALA A 199 -19.05 12.72 -41.77
C ALA A 199 -19.34 12.10 -43.15
N ASP A 200 -18.33 11.53 -43.81
CA ASP A 200 -18.47 10.81 -45.08
C ASP A 200 -18.93 9.34 -44.89
N LEU A 201 -18.97 8.82 -43.66
CA LEU A 201 -19.52 7.50 -43.35
C LEU A 201 -21.03 7.58 -43.17
N SER A 202 -21.77 6.91 -44.05
CA SER A 202 -23.19 6.62 -43.86
C SER A 202 -23.34 5.24 -43.19
N PRO A 203 -23.53 5.14 -41.86
CA PRO A 203 -23.79 3.86 -41.20
C PRO A 203 -25.17 3.29 -41.63
N PRO A 204 -25.39 1.97 -41.50
CA PRO A 204 -26.71 1.37 -41.69
C PRO A 204 -27.76 1.95 -40.75
N GLU A 205 -29.04 1.85 -41.15
CA GLU A 205 -30.16 2.15 -40.26
C GLU A 205 -30.07 1.27 -38.99
N GLY A 206 -30.28 1.86 -37.81
CA GLY A 206 -30.06 1.19 -36.52
C GLY A 206 -28.60 1.10 -36.06
N VAL A 207 -27.66 1.82 -36.70
CA VAL A 207 -26.26 1.95 -36.24
C VAL A 207 -25.89 3.42 -36.09
N SER A 208 -25.27 3.78 -34.96
CA SER A 208 -24.77 5.14 -34.68
C SER A 208 -23.26 5.15 -34.44
N LEU A 209 -22.63 6.28 -34.76
CA LEU A 209 -21.21 6.55 -34.56
C LEU A 209 -21.07 7.73 -33.59
N GLN A 210 -20.31 7.55 -32.51
CA GLN A 210 -20.15 8.55 -31.45
C GLN A 210 -18.65 8.74 -31.16
N VAL A 211 -18.17 9.99 -31.14
CA VAL A 211 -16.81 10.27 -30.65
C VAL A 211 -16.82 10.25 -29.12
N VAL A 212 -15.85 9.56 -28.53
CA VAL A 212 -15.72 9.38 -27.08
C VAL A 212 -14.31 9.82 -26.64
N PRO A 213 -14.17 10.69 -25.63
CA PRO A 213 -12.86 11.02 -25.06
C PRO A 213 -12.35 9.85 -24.20
N LEU A 214 -11.06 9.52 -24.29
CA LEU A 214 -10.45 8.41 -23.58
C LEU A 214 -9.16 8.84 -22.86
N PRO A 215 -8.68 8.10 -21.84
CA PRO A 215 -7.34 8.28 -21.32
C PRO A 215 -6.31 8.18 -22.46
N GLY A 216 -5.41 9.17 -22.58
CA GLY A 216 -4.37 9.14 -23.60
C GLY A 216 -4.82 9.45 -25.04
N GLY A 217 -6.10 9.68 -25.34
CA GLY A 217 -6.56 9.89 -26.73
C GLY A 217 -8.08 10.00 -26.93
N LEU A 218 -8.56 9.56 -28.09
CA LEU A 218 -9.99 9.51 -28.44
C LEU A 218 -10.38 8.09 -28.86
N GLY A 219 -11.69 7.85 -28.98
CA GLY A 219 -12.22 6.70 -29.69
C GLY A 219 -13.50 7.03 -30.45
N VAL A 220 -13.92 6.10 -31.31
CA VAL A 220 -15.20 6.12 -31.99
C VAL A 220 -15.99 4.90 -31.54
N ARG A 221 -17.07 5.12 -30.81
CA ARG A 221 -18.02 4.07 -30.42
C ARG A 221 -19.01 3.82 -31.54
N VAL A 222 -19.22 2.54 -31.85
CA VAL A 222 -20.11 2.01 -32.88
C VAL A 222 -21.22 1.26 -32.18
N ASP A 223 -22.35 1.93 -31.98
CA ASP A 223 -23.51 1.39 -31.26
C ASP A 223 -24.58 0.94 -32.26
N CYS A 224 -24.92 -0.35 -32.27
CA CYS A 224 -26.09 -0.87 -32.99
C CYS A 224 -27.24 -1.11 -32.01
N ASP A 225 -28.45 -0.69 -32.40
CA ASP A 225 -29.66 -0.80 -31.59
C ASP A 225 -30.26 -2.22 -31.52
N GLY A 226 -29.79 -3.14 -32.36
CA GLY A 226 -30.27 -4.51 -32.41
C GLY A 226 -31.47 -4.75 -33.33
N THR A 227 -31.78 -3.82 -34.24
CA THR A 227 -32.76 -4.00 -35.33
C THR A 227 -32.26 -4.90 -36.47
N GLN A 228 -30.95 -5.10 -36.57
CA GLN A 228 -30.31 -5.86 -37.63
C GLN A 228 -30.44 -7.37 -37.43
N GLU A 229 -30.43 -8.15 -38.53
CA GLU A 229 -30.52 -9.62 -38.48
C GLU A 229 -29.29 -10.25 -37.77
N HIS A 230 -28.11 -9.64 -37.91
CA HIS A 230 -26.86 -10.07 -37.29
C HIS A 230 -26.11 -8.87 -36.66
N PRO A 231 -26.60 -8.31 -35.53
CA PRO A 231 -26.14 -7.01 -35.05
C PRO A 231 -24.66 -7.02 -34.69
N GLN A 232 -24.14 -8.08 -34.06
CA GLN A 232 -22.71 -8.18 -33.70
C GLN A 232 -21.80 -8.17 -34.94
N ALA A 233 -22.22 -8.80 -36.04
CA ALA A 233 -21.49 -8.76 -37.31
C ALA A 233 -21.52 -7.36 -37.94
N VAL A 234 -22.65 -6.65 -37.85
CA VAL A 234 -22.76 -5.25 -38.30
C VAL A 234 -21.87 -4.33 -37.45
N CYS A 235 -21.91 -4.44 -36.11
CA CYS A 235 -21.01 -3.72 -35.20
C CYS A 235 -19.53 -3.94 -35.59
N GLN A 236 -19.13 -5.19 -35.87
CA GLN A 236 -17.76 -5.52 -36.28
C GLN A 236 -17.39 -4.92 -37.64
N LEU A 237 -18.23 -5.08 -38.66
CA LEU A 237 -17.97 -4.58 -40.02
C LEU A 237 -17.91 -3.05 -40.05
N VAL A 238 -18.81 -2.36 -39.34
CA VAL A 238 -18.79 -0.89 -39.24
C VAL A 238 -17.57 -0.42 -38.44
N SER A 239 -17.15 -1.12 -37.39
CA SER A 239 -15.90 -0.81 -36.67
C SER A 239 -14.66 -0.95 -37.55
N GLN A 240 -14.60 -2.00 -38.38
CA GLN A 240 -13.53 -2.16 -39.37
C GLN A 240 -13.55 -1.03 -40.42
N GLN A 241 -14.73 -0.65 -40.93
CA GLN A 241 -14.86 0.46 -41.87
C GLN A 241 -14.48 1.81 -41.25
N VAL A 242 -14.83 2.06 -39.98
CA VAL A 242 -14.36 3.23 -39.22
C VAL A 242 -12.84 3.21 -39.14
N SER A 243 -12.23 2.10 -38.70
CA SER A 243 -10.77 1.96 -38.61
C SER A 243 -10.05 2.25 -39.94
N LEU A 244 -10.59 1.77 -41.07
CA LEU A 244 -10.07 2.09 -42.41
C LEU A 244 -10.18 3.58 -42.77
N THR A 245 -11.29 4.25 -42.41
CA THR A 245 -11.49 5.69 -42.63
C THR A 245 -10.61 6.55 -41.71
N LEU A 246 -10.31 6.07 -40.51
CA LEU A 246 -9.33 6.71 -39.62
C LEU A 246 -7.91 6.56 -40.18
N GLY A 247 -7.58 5.39 -40.74
CA GLY A 247 -6.26 5.09 -41.31
C GLY A 247 -5.19 5.02 -40.21
N GLU A 248 -4.06 5.69 -40.41
CA GLU A 248 -2.98 5.76 -39.40
C GLU A 248 -3.44 6.31 -38.03
N ALA A 249 -4.56 7.05 -37.98
CA ALA A 249 -5.12 7.56 -36.73
C ALA A 249 -5.75 6.48 -35.83
N ALA A 250 -6.14 5.33 -36.38
CA ALA A 250 -6.60 4.20 -35.56
C ALA A 250 -5.42 3.48 -34.90
N CYS A 251 -5.61 2.97 -33.68
CA CYS A 251 -4.61 2.18 -32.96
C CYS A 251 -5.08 0.77 -32.57
N GLY A 252 -6.36 0.59 -32.24
CA GLY A 252 -6.89 -0.68 -31.75
C GLY A 252 -8.40 -0.65 -31.58
N PHE A 253 -8.93 -1.64 -30.85
CA PHE A 253 -10.36 -1.79 -30.60
C PHE A 253 -10.64 -2.07 -29.12
N ASP A 254 -11.83 -1.66 -28.66
CA ASP A 254 -12.46 -2.05 -27.40
C ASP A 254 -11.70 -1.72 -26.09
N GLN A 255 -10.61 -0.96 -26.17
CA GLN A 255 -9.78 -0.58 -25.03
C GLN A 255 -10.25 0.72 -24.35
N GLN A 256 -10.94 0.59 -23.21
CA GLN A 256 -11.47 1.73 -22.46
C GLN A 256 -10.38 2.61 -21.82
N ALA A 257 -9.17 2.07 -21.62
CA ALA A 257 -8.00 2.83 -21.19
C ALA A 257 -7.26 3.54 -22.35
N GLY A 258 -7.89 3.61 -23.53
CA GLY A 258 -7.37 4.34 -24.70
C GLY A 258 -6.09 3.74 -25.29
N PRO A 259 -5.29 4.55 -26.01
CA PRO A 259 -4.12 4.04 -26.75
C PRO A 259 -3.05 3.35 -25.89
N ALA A 260 -2.92 3.72 -24.61
CA ALA A 260 -2.02 3.04 -23.67
C ALA A 260 -2.49 1.62 -23.35
N GLY A 261 -3.79 1.41 -23.18
CA GLY A 261 -4.40 0.08 -23.01
C GLY A 261 -4.15 -0.85 -24.20
N VAL A 262 -4.29 -0.32 -25.42
CA VAL A 262 -4.00 -1.06 -26.67
C VAL A 262 -2.55 -1.56 -26.72
N VAL A 263 -1.59 -0.68 -26.40
CA VAL A 263 -0.16 -1.05 -26.43
C VAL A 263 0.18 -2.03 -25.31
N ALA A 264 -0.39 -1.88 -24.12
CA ALA A 264 -0.15 -2.80 -23.01
C ALA A 264 -0.75 -4.19 -23.25
N GLU A 265 -1.93 -4.28 -23.86
CA GLU A 265 -2.50 -5.56 -24.29
C GLU A 265 -1.64 -6.23 -25.36
N ALA A 266 -1.14 -5.47 -26.34
CA ALA A 266 -0.25 -5.98 -27.37
C ALA A 266 1.09 -6.49 -26.80
N LEU A 267 1.70 -5.73 -25.88
CA LEU A 267 2.91 -6.14 -25.14
C LEU A 267 2.65 -7.43 -24.34
N PHE A 268 1.58 -7.47 -23.56
CA PHE A 268 1.21 -8.62 -22.75
C PHE A 268 0.94 -9.88 -23.59
N ALA A 269 0.24 -9.74 -24.72
CA ALA A 269 -0.03 -10.82 -25.67
C ALA A 269 1.25 -11.32 -26.38
N ALA A 270 2.23 -10.44 -26.59
CA ALA A 270 3.56 -10.79 -27.11
C ALA A 270 4.52 -11.37 -26.05
N GLY A 271 4.12 -11.41 -24.77
CA GLY A 271 5.01 -11.78 -23.66
C GLY A 271 6.15 -10.79 -23.42
N GLN A 272 5.98 -9.54 -23.85
CA GLN A 272 6.99 -8.48 -23.78
C GLN A 272 6.65 -7.41 -22.73
N SER A 273 7.69 -6.78 -22.22
CA SER A 273 7.66 -5.64 -21.32
C SER A 273 8.46 -4.46 -21.90
N VAL A 274 8.11 -3.24 -21.49
CA VAL A 274 8.75 -2.00 -21.90
C VAL A 274 9.18 -1.17 -20.69
N ALA A 275 10.44 -0.72 -20.67
CA ALA A 275 10.95 0.22 -19.68
C ALA A 275 10.99 1.65 -20.24
N LEU A 276 10.71 2.66 -19.42
CA LEU A 276 10.50 4.04 -19.87
C LEU A 276 11.61 5.03 -19.46
N GLY A 277 12.07 5.83 -20.43
CA GLY A 277 12.90 7.02 -20.21
C GLY A 277 12.22 8.29 -20.72
N GLU A 278 11.59 9.06 -19.82
CA GLU A 278 10.76 10.23 -20.17
C GLU A 278 11.45 11.58 -19.88
N SER A 279 11.14 12.59 -20.70
CA SER A 279 11.61 13.97 -20.57
C SER A 279 10.58 14.92 -21.20
N GLY A 280 10.20 15.98 -20.48
CA GLY A 280 9.21 17.00 -20.93
C GLY A 280 7.74 16.54 -20.95
N THR A 281 7.47 15.25 -20.80
CA THR A 281 6.12 14.65 -20.65
C THR A 281 5.60 14.66 -19.21
N ASN A 282 6.45 14.96 -18.22
CA ASN A 282 6.16 14.92 -16.79
C ASN A 282 5.63 13.56 -16.29
N GLY A 283 6.13 12.43 -16.85
CA GLY A 283 5.73 11.08 -16.43
C GLY A 283 4.32 10.67 -16.90
N LEU A 284 3.71 11.42 -17.82
CA LEU A 284 2.36 11.18 -18.31
C LEU A 284 2.22 9.82 -19.02
N LEU A 285 3.26 9.33 -19.72
CA LEU A 285 3.22 8.03 -20.39
C LEU A 285 3.35 6.88 -19.37
N ALA A 286 4.26 6.99 -18.40
CA ALA A 286 4.36 6.08 -17.27
C ALA A 286 3.04 6.02 -16.49
N GLY A 287 2.43 7.16 -16.16
CA GLY A 287 1.14 7.21 -15.47
C GLY A 287 0.00 6.55 -16.25
N GLN A 288 -0.05 6.74 -17.58
CA GLN A 288 -1.04 6.09 -18.44
C GLN A 288 -0.90 4.56 -18.47
N LEU A 289 0.33 4.04 -18.41
CA LEU A 289 0.62 2.60 -18.40
C LEU A 289 0.51 1.99 -16.98
N GLN A 290 0.88 2.74 -15.93
CA GLN A 290 0.74 2.34 -14.52
C GLN A 290 -0.71 2.25 -14.06
N ALA A 291 -1.63 3.01 -14.67
CA ALA A 291 -3.06 2.95 -14.39
C ALA A 291 -3.75 1.65 -14.88
N LEU A 292 -3.04 0.78 -15.61
CA LEU A 292 -3.61 -0.40 -16.26
C LEU A 292 -3.62 -1.65 -15.38
N PRO A 293 -4.62 -2.54 -15.53
CA PRO A 293 -4.55 -3.89 -14.98
C PRO A 293 -3.27 -4.60 -15.48
N ASN A 294 -2.56 -5.27 -14.56
CA ASN A 294 -1.26 -5.93 -14.82
C ASN A 294 -0.09 -4.99 -15.19
N ALA A 295 -0.16 -3.68 -14.90
CA ALA A 295 0.91 -2.72 -15.21
C ALA A 295 2.33 -3.23 -14.88
N GLY A 296 2.56 -3.79 -13.69
CA GLY A 296 3.87 -4.31 -13.27
C GLY A 296 4.42 -5.50 -14.08
N LYS A 297 3.62 -6.14 -14.95
CA LYS A 297 4.10 -7.16 -15.92
C LYS A 297 4.55 -6.54 -17.25
N VAL A 298 3.99 -5.38 -17.60
CA VAL A 298 4.20 -4.70 -18.88
C VAL A 298 5.22 -3.56 -18.74
N LEU A 299 5.25 -2.91 -17.58
CA LEU A 299 6.07 -1.75 -17.26
C LEU A 299 6.82 -1.99 -15.94
N PRO A 300 8.00 -2.64 -15.96
CA PRO A 300 8.79 -2.91 -14.76
C PRO A 300 9.57 -1.67 -14.26
N PHE A 301 9.79 -0.66 -15.10
CA PHE A 301 10.68 0.47 -14.81
C PHE A 301 10.29 1.73 -15.59
N ALA A 302 10.29 2.89 -14.93
CA ALA A 302 10.06 4.18 -15.55
C ALA A 302 10.84 5.30 -14.84
N VAL A 303 11.51 6.17 -15.60
CA VAL A 303 12.23 7.34 -15.08
C VAL A 303 11.78 8.60 -15.80
N SER A 304 11.31 9.59 -15.03
CA SER A 304 11.09 10.97 -15.52
C SER A 304 12.40 11.76 -15.44
N ALA A 305 13.27 11.57 -16.41
CA ALA A 305 14.62 12.12 -16.46
C ALA A 305 14.64 13.60 -16.89
N TYR A 306 14.03 14.46 -16.08
CA TYR A 306 13.89 15.90 -16.34
C TYR A 306 15.24 16.64 -16.35
N SER A 307 16.17 16.27 -15.46
CA SER A 307 17.49 16.90 -15.35
C SER A 307 18.56 16.21 -16.21
N HIS A 308 19.67 16.90 -16.50
CA HIS A 308 20.84 16.28 -17.14
C HIS A 308 21.47 15.20 -16.24
N ARG A 309 21.37 15.34 -14.90
CA ARG A 309 21.82 14.33 -13.92
C ARG A 309 21.03 13.03 -14.08
N LEU A 310 19.70 13.08 -14.03
CA LEU A 310 18.86 11.88 -14.14
C LEU A 310 19.04 11.15 -15.48
N ARG A 311 19.21 11.88 -16.59
CA ARG A 311 19.53 11.27 -17.89
C ARG A 311 20.87 10.52 -17.85
N ARG A 312 21.90 11.06 -17.20
CA ARG A 312 23.22 10.44 -17.06
C ARG A 312 23.21 9.24 -16.09
N ASP A 313 22.60 9.41 -14.92
CA ASP A 313 22.72 8.48 -13.79
C ASP A 313 21.68 7.36 -13.86
N ALA A 314 20.39 7.72 -13.95
CA ALA A 314 19.29 6.76 -13.93
C ALA A 314 18.95 6.18 -15.33
N LEU A 315 19.44 6.77 -16.41
CA LEU A 315 19.27 6.28 -17.80
C LEU A 315 20.59 6.12 -18.56
N LEU A 316 21.73 6.09 -17.86
CA LEU A 316 23.07 5.78 -18.41
C LEU A 316 23.51 6.63 -19.63
N VAL A 317 22.88 7.78 -19.90
CA VAL A 317 23.14 8.57 -21.11
C VAL A 317 24.56 9.15 -21.04
N PRO A 318 25.46 8.81 -21.99
CA PRO A 318 26.82 9.32 -21.96
C PRO A 318 26.83 10.86 -22.06
N GLU A 319 27.43 11.53 -21.09
CA GLU A 319 27.45 12.99 -20.98
C GLU A 319 27.97 13.69 -22.26
N ARG A 320 28.87 13.02 -23.00
CA ARG A 320 29.37 13.45 -24.32
C ARG A 320 28.28 13.64 -25.36
N LEU A 321 27.15 12.92 -25.28
CA LEU A 321 26.02 13.07 -26.20
C LEU A 321 25.18 14.29 -25.81
N LEU A 322 24.87 14.43 -24.52
CA LEU A 322 24.16 15.60 -23.98
C LEU A 322 24.92 16.91 -24.30
N LYS A 323 26.24 16.94 -24.08
CA LYS A 323 27.10 18.10 -24.39
C LYS A 323 27.27 18.39 -25.89
N LYS A 324 27.11 17.39 -26.77
CA LYS A 324 27.33 17.53 -28.24
C LYS A 324 26.05 17.78 -29.03
N TYR A 325 24.94 17.17 -28.62
CA TYR A 325 23.69 17.14 -29.37
C TYR A 325 22.50 17.74 -28.61
N GLY A 326 22.62 17.96 -27.30
CA GLY A 326 21.54 18.44 -26.44
C GLY A 326 20.62 17.31 -25.92
N PRO A 327 19.83 17.56 -24.87
CA PRO A 327 18.91 16.57 -24.28
C PRO A 327 17.74 16.21 -25.20
N THR A 328 17.42 17.08 -26.16
CA THR A 328 16.29 17.03 -27.10
C THR A 328 16.70 16.51 -28.48
N SER A 329 17.56 15.50 -28.51
CA SER A 329 18.17 14.94 -29.73
C SER A 329 17.86 13.46 -29.93
N SER A 330 17.94 12.98 -31.17
CA SER A 330 17.80 11.54 -31.47
C SER A 330 18.88 10.70 -30.79
N GLN A 331 20.08 11.25 -30.59
CA GLN A 331 21.16 10.58 -29.85
C GLN A 331 20.87 10.50 -28.34
N ALA A 332 20.29 11.54 -27.74
CA ALA A 332 19.85 11.49 -26.33
C ALA A 332 18.68 10.50 -26.16
N ALA A 333 17.66 10.57 -27.02
CA ALA A 333 16.50 9.68 -26.94
C ALA A 333 16.87 8.20 -27.13
N ALA A 334 17.74 7.89 -28.11
CA ALA A 334 18.21 6.52 -28.32
C ALA A 334 19.04 5.99 -27.14
N ALA A 335 19.85 6.83 -26.50
CA ALA A 335 20.59 6.46 -25.30
C ALA A 335 19.65 6.28 -24.08
N MET A 336 18.64 7.14 -23.92
CA MET A 336 17.63 7.01 -22.86
C MET A 336 16.79 5.73 -23.02
N ALA A 337 16.46 5.34 -24.26
CA ALA A 337 15.74 4.10 -24.55
C ALA A 337 16.58 2.87 -24.15
N LEU A 338 17.84 2.81 -24.59
CA LEU A 338 18.76 1.73 -24.22
C LEU A 338 18.98 1.66 -22.71
N GLY A 339 19.21 2.80 -22.06
CA GLY A 339 19.43 2.88 -20.61
C GLY A 339 18.21 2.46 -19.79
N ALA A 340 17.00 2.86 -20.20
CA ALA A 340 15.76 2.41 -19.59
C ALA A 340 15.62 0.89 -19.66
N MET A 341 15.88 0.29 -20.83
CA MET A 341 15.85 -1.16 -21.01
C MET A 341 16.85 -1.88 -20.09
N GLN A 342 18.09 -1.38 -20.02
CA GLN A 342 19.17 -1.97 -19.23
C GLN A 342 18.92 -1.88 -17.71
N GLN A 343 18.41 -0.75 -17.23
CA GLN A 343 18.09 -0.56 -15.81
C GLN A 343 16.79 -1.28 -15.41
N GLY A 344 15.82 -1.38 -16.33
CA GLY A 344 14.52 -1.99 -16.07
C GLY A 344 14.41 -3.49 -16.33
N GLY A 345 15.44 -4.13 -16.89
CA GLY A 345 15.41 -5.56 -17.26
C GLY A 345 14.34 -5.93 -18.29
N ALA A 346 13.78 -4.94 -19.01
CA ALA A 346 12.67 -5.13 -19.92
C ALA A 346 13.11 -5.66 -21.29
N SER A 347 12.20 -6.29 -22.04
CA SER A 347 12.48 -6.72 -23.42
C SER A 347 12.59 -5.56 -24.41
N LEU A 348 11.99 -4.40 -24.08
CA LEU A 348 12.05 -3.18 -24.87
C LEU A 348 12.38 -1.98 -23.97
N GLY A 349 13.13 -1.02 -24.51
CA GLY A 349 13.28 0.31 -23.92
C GLY A 349 12.62 1.35 -24.79
N LEU A 350 11.71 2.15 -24.22
CA LEU A 350 11.06 3.26 -24.90
C LEU A 350 11.44 4.57 -24.20
N ALA A 351 11.82 5.57 -24.98
CA ALA A 351 12.07 6.92 -24.48
C ALA A 351 11.24 7.96 -25.24
N VAL A 352 10.84 9.01 -24.52
CA VAL A 352 10.18 10.20 -25.07
C VAL A 352 10.88 11.43 -24.53
N CYS A 353 11.54 12.16 -25.42
CA CYS A 353 12.41 13.30 -25.13
C CYS A 353 11.84 14.57 -25.76
N CYS A 354 10.90 15.19 -25.07
CA CYS A 354 10.45 16.53 -25.40
C CYS A 354 11.25 17.59 -24.63
N PRO A 355 11.36 18.82 -25.16
CA PRO A 355 11.92 19.92 -24.42
C PRO A 355 11.04 20.33 -23.23
N SER A 356 11.69 20.82 -22.18
CA SER A 356 11.14 21.24 -20.88
C SER A 356 11.79 22.58 -20.46
N GLY A 357 11.07 23.47 -19.79
CA GLY A 357 11.63 24.76 -19.36
C GLY A 357 12.24 25.56 -20.52
N GLU A 358 13.51 25.93 -20.40
CA GLU A 358 14.29 26.63 -21.43
C GLU A 358 14.82 25.73 -22.56
N GLU A 359 14.68 24.41 -22.48
CA GLU A 359 15.15 23.49 -23.53
C GLU A 359 14.48 23.80 -24.88
N THR A 360 15.27 23.80 -25.95
CA THR A 360 14.82 24.02 -27.33
C THR A 360 15.07 22.78 -28.20
N GLY A 361 14.39 22.69 -29.34
CA GLY A 361 14.45 21.55 -30.25
C GLY A 361 13.08 20.91 -30.51
N PRO A 362 13.01 19.90 -31.40
CA PRO A 362 11.83 19.07 -31.57
C PRO A 362 11.69 18.05 -30.43
N CYS A 363 10.55 17.36 -30.34
CA CYS A 363 10.45 16.18 -29.49
C CYS A 363 10.89 14.93 -30.27
N TRP A 364 11.47 13.95 -29.56
CA TRP A 364 11.86 12.65 -30.10
C TRP A 364 11.23 11.52 -29.31
N ALA A 365 10.71 10.51 -30.00
CA ALA A 365 10.46 9.20 -29.43
C ALA A 365 11.53 8.21 -29.91
N ALA A 366 11.95 7.28 -29.07
CA ALA A 366 12.92 6.24 -29.44
C ALA A 366 12.59 4.89 -28.81
N LEU A 367 12.72 3.81 -29.58
CA LEU A 367 12.51 2.43 -29.13
C LEU A 367 13.81 1.64 -29.31
N CYS A 368 14.16 0.76 -28.37
CA CYS A 368 15.31 -0.14 -28.41
C CYS A 368 14.90 -1.56 -28.00
N ASP A 369 15.49 -2.58 -28.61
CA ASP A 369 15.25 -4.02 -28.35
C ASP A 369 16.50 -4.77 -27.86
N GLY A 370 17.59 -4.03 -27.61
CA GLY A 370 18.89 -4.57 -27.20
C GLY A 370 19.88 -4.80 -28.35
N GLU A 371 19.44 -4.94 -29.59
CA GLU A 371 20.33 -4.97 -30.76
C GLU A 371 20.28 -3.65 -31.53
N SER A 372 19.06 -3.20 -31.82
CA SER A 372 18.69 -2.05 -32.63
C SER A 372 18.03 -0.95 -31.81
N VAL A 373 18.00 0.25 -32.39
CA VAL A 373 17.27 1.40 -31.89
C VAL A 373 16.67 2.19 -33.06
N TRP A 374 15.44 2.64 -32.87
CA TRP A 374 14.66 3.46 -33.80
C TRP A 374 14.39 4.81 -33.17
N THR A 375 14.45 5.89 -33.95
CA THR A 375 14.18 7.25 -33.46
C THR A 375 13.21 7.97 -34.40
N ARG A 376 12.09 8.46 -33.86
CA ARG A 376 11.06 9.21 -34.59
C ARG A 376 11.00 10.64 -34.05
N GLN A 377 11.20 11.63 -34.93
CA GLN A 377 10.96 13.02 -34.59
C GLN A 377 9.45 13.26 -34.56
N GLN A 378 8.96 13.94 -33.51
CA GLN A 378 7.56 14.34 -33.38
C GLN A 378 7.45 15.87 -33.36
N GLU A 379 6.62 16.41 -34.25
CA GLU A 379 6.22 17.82 -34.20
C GLU A 379 5.09 18.00 -33.18
N LEU A 380 5.19 19.07 -32.39
CA LEU A 380 4.23 19.42 -31.34
C LEU A 380 3.61 20.79 -31.68
N PRO A 381 2.60 20.83 -32.56
CA PRO A 381 1.90 22.07 -32.89
C PRO A 381 1.21 22.62 -31.64
N GLY A 382 1.16 23.95 -31.51
CA GLY A 382 0.46 24.60 -30.39
C GLY A 382 1.11 24.41 -29.01
N ARG A 383 2.36 23.95 -28.90
CA ARG A 383 3.00 23.61 -27.60
C ARG A 383 3.08 24.75 -26.57
N ARG A 384 2.88 26.02 -26.94
CA ARG A 384 2.80 27.15 -25.99
C ARG A 384 1.35 27.52 -25.65
N GLU A 385 0.45 27.22 -26.56
CA GLU A 385 -0.98 27.53 -26.54
C GLU A 385 -1.77 26.43 -25.81
N ASP A 386 -1.38 25.17 -25.99
CA ASP A 386 -1.85 23.98 -25.28
C ASP A 386 -0.66 23.05 -24.96
N PRO A 387 -0.01 23.24 -23.80
CA PRO A 387 1.08 22.38 -23.35
C PRO A 387 0.63 20.94 -23.00
N GLU A 388 -0.65 20.71 -22.73
CA GLU A 388 -1.15 19.40 -22.28
C GLU A 388 -1.39 18.47 -23.47
N ALA A 389 -2.07 18.95 -24.52
CA ALA A 389 -2.19 18.22 -25.79
C ALA A 389 -0.81 17.97 -26.41
N ALA A 390 0.15 18.89 -26.26
CA ALA A 390 1.53 18.68 -26.70
C ALA A 390 2.24 17.53 -25.96
N ARG A 391 2.03 17.37 -24.64
CA ARG A 391 2.52 16.19 -23.90
C ARG A 391 1.79 14.91 -24.34
N LEU A 392 0.48 15.00 -24.57
CA LEU A 392 -0.35 13.87 -25.01
C LEU A 392 0.13 13.30 -26.36
N LEU A 393 0.36 14.17 -27.34
CA LEU A 393 0.91 13.82 -28.67
C LEU A 393 2.30 13.18 -28.57
N ALA A 394 3.13 13.61 -27.61
CA ALA A 394 4.43 13.01 -27.37
C ALA A 394 4.34 11.59 -26.78
N CYS A 395 3.45 11.38 -25.80
CA CYS A 395 3.18 10.06 -25.24
C CYS A 395 2.66 9.10 -26.33
N GLN A 396 1.74 9.57 -27.16
CA GLN A 396 1.22 8.84 -28.32
C GLN A 396 2.33 8.48 -29.33
N ALA A 397 3.29 9.37 -29.60
CA ALA A 397 4.41 9.08 -30.50
C ALA A 397 5.33 7.96 -29.97
N GLY A 398 5.48 7.84 -28.64
CA GLY A 398 6.17 6.72 -28.00
C GLY A 398 5.38 5.41 -28.10
N LEU A 399 4.11 5.43 -27.68
CA LEU A 399 3.18 4.29 -27.79
C LEU A 399 3.09 3.76 -29.22
N ARG A 400 3.07 4.66 -30.21
CA ARG A 400 3.02 4.33 -31.63
C ARG A 400 4.23 3.52 -32.08
N LEU A 401 5.45 3.85 -31.64
CA LEU A 401 6.65 3.09 -31.99
C LEU A 401 6.59 1.65 -31.47
N VAL A 402 6.07 1.44 -30.26
CA VAL A 402 5.90 0.08 -29.71
C VAL A 402 4.92 -0.73 -30.56
N LEU A 403 3.75 -0.16 -30.92
CA LEU A 403 2.78 -0.90 -31.74
C LEU A 403 3.27 -1.14 -33.18
N ASP A 404 3.95 -0.17 -33.80
CA ASP A 404 4.57 -0.32 -35.13
C ASP A 404 5.65 -1.41 -35.15
N TYR A 405 6.34 -1.63 -34.01
CA TYR A 405 7.30 -2.72 -33.81
C TYR A 405 6.60 -4.06 -33.60
N LEU A 406 5.67 -4.17 -32.65
CA LEU A 406 4.94 -5.40 -32.33
C LEU A 406 4.09 -5.92 -33.50
N ALA A 407 3.68 -5.05 -34.42
CA ALA A 407 2.94 -5.43 -35.63
C ALA A 407 3.79 -6.17 -36.68
N GLN A 408 5.11 -6.32 -36.47
CA GLN A 408 6.03 -6.94 -37.44
C GLN A 408 6.83 -8.08 -36.78
N PRO A 409 6.84 -9.30 -37.36
CA PRO A 409 7.42 -10.49 -36.72
C PRO A 409 8.95 -10.44 -36.60
N ASP A 410 9.61 -9.71 -37.50
CA ASP A 410 11.07 -9.48 -37.49
C ASP A 410 11.44 -8.12 -36.85
N GLY A 411 10.51 -7.49 -36.12
CA GLY A 411 10.65 -6.13 -35.59
C GLY A 411 10.50 -5.04 -36.65
N LEU A 412 10.77 -3.79 -36.24
CA LEU A 412 10.59 -2.60 -37.09
C LEU A 412 11.77 -2.46 -38.09
N PRO A 413 11.57 -2.37 -39.41
CA PRO A 413 12.68 -2.22 -40.36
C PRO A 413 13.44 -0.88 -40.20
N GLY A 414 14.72 -0.87 -40.57
CA GLY A 414 15.56 0.34 -40.61
C GLY A 414 16.25 0.72 -39.29
N GLY A 415 16.24 -0.17 -38.29
CA GLY A 415 16.92 0.03 -37.02
C GLY A 415 18.40 0.34 -37.17
N GLN A 416 18.92 1.18 -36.27
CA GLN A 416 20.36 1.45 -36.15
C GLN A 416 20.89 0.64 -34.97
N SER A 417 22.11 0.10 -35.04
CA SER A 417 22.66 -0.63 -33.87
C SER A 417 22.70 0.28 -32.63
N HIS A 418 22.31 -0.24 -31.46
CA HIS A 418 22.36 0.50 -30.19
C HIS A 418 23.77 1.07 -29.92
N ARG A 419 24.83 0.37 -30.36
CA ARG A 419 26.22 0.82 -30.27
C ARG A 419 26.45 2.13 -31.00
N ALA A 420 25.83 2.32 -32.18
CA ALA A 420 25.91 3.56 -32.93
C ALA A 420 25.20 4.73 -32.23
N ALA A 421 24.22 4.47 -31.35
CA ALA A 421 23.63 5.48 -30.47
C ALA A 421 24.60 5.89 -29.35
N VAL A 422 25.14 4.92 -28.61
CA VAL A 422 26.10 5.17 -27.52
C VAL A 422 27.38 5.85 -28.02
N GLU A 423 27.87 5.49 -29.21
CA GLU A 423 29.00 6.14 -29.89
C GLU A 423 28.62 7.48 -30.56
N GLY A 424 27.34 7.86 -30.57
CA GLY A 424 26.87 9.13 -31.12
C GLY A 424 26.98 9.22 -32.65
N MET A 425 26.99 8.08 -33.34
CA MET A 425 27.10 7.92 -34.80
C MET A 425 25.75 7.88 -35.52
N LEU A 426 24.62 7.85 -34.80
CA LEU A 426 23.29 7.97 -35.40
C LEU A 426 23.20 9.17 -36.34
N PRO A 427 22.49 9.05 -37.49
CA PRO A 427 22.33 10.16 -38.43
C PRO A 427 21.78 11.42 -37.75
N THR A 428 22.59 12.49 -37.71
CA THR A 428 22.10 13.80 -37.32
C THR A 428 21.05 14.24 -38.34
N ALA A 429 19.80 14.43 -37.92
CA ALA A 429 18.73 14.91 -38.77
C ALA A 429 19.12 16.26 -39.39
N ARG A 430 19.52 16.24 -40.68
CA ARG A 430 19.76 17.48 -41.41
C ARG A 430 18.42 18.16 -41.63
N ALA A 431 18.20 19.29 -40.95
CA ALA A 431 17.17 20.24 -41.33
C ALA A 431 17.25 20.48 -42.85
N ALA A 432 16.12 20.33 -43.55
CA ALA A 432 16.06 20.39 -45.00
C ALA A 432 16.55 21.77 -45.49
N LYS A 433 17.68 21.80 -46.18
CA LYS A 433 18.32 23.05 -46.58
C LYS A 433 17.51 23.78 -47.65
N SER A 434 17.05 24.99 -47.31
CA SER A 434 16.87 26.05 -48.30
C SER A 434 18.22 26.45 -48.92
N ALA A 435 18.19 26.99 -50.15
CA ALA A 435 19.38 27.19 -50.98
C ALA A 435 20.26 28.38 -50.53
N PRO A 436 21.58 28.38 -50.82
CA PRO A 436 22.55 29.31 -50.22
C PRO A 436 22.88 30.55 -51.08
N ALA A 437 23.36 31.60 -50.39
CA ALA A 437 24.05 32.78 -50.92
C ALA A 437 25.26 33.13 -50.00
N PRO A 438 26.27 33.90 -50.44
CA PRO A 438 27.65 33.38 -50.36
C PRO A 438 28.62 34.04 -49.36
N GLN A 439 29.63 33.22 -48.99
CA GLN A 439 31.04 33.51 -48.66
C GLN A 439 31.47 34.89 -48.11
N GLU A 440 32.18 34.85 -46.98
CA GLU A 440 33.49 35.52 -46.84
C GLU A 440 34.44 34.65 -45.97
N GLU A 441 35.76 34.80 -46.14
CA GLU A 441 36.81 33.92 -45.55
C GLU A 441 38.09 34.75 -45.19
N PRO A 442 39.15 34.17 -44.59
CA PRO A 442 39.41 34.13 -43.15
C PRO A 442 40.59 35.03 -42.72
N ARG A 443 40.91 35.06 -41.41
CA ARG A 443 42.19 35.57 -40.89
C ARG A 443 42.89 34.60 -39.93
N ARG A 444 44.22 34.66 -39.90
CA ARG A 444 45.14 33.69 -39.26
C ARG A 444 45.94 34.29 -38.09
N GLY A 445 46.23 33.47 -37.09
CA GLY A 445 47.36 33.56 -36.13
C GLY A 445 47.38 32.27 -35.30
N ARG A 446 48.43 31.45 -35.19
CA ARG A 446 49.81 31.68 -34.70
C ARG A 446 49.82 32.32 -33.29
N GLY A 447 50.32 31.70 -32.23
CA GLY A 447 50.87 30.34 -32.05
C GLY A 447 52.02 30.31 -31.02
N VAL A 448 52.65 29.13 -30.83
CA VAL A 448 53.85 28.86 -29.97
C VAL A 448 53.54 28.82 -28.44
N LEU A 449 54.27 28.14 -27.54
CA LEU A 449 54.86 26.77 -27.42
C LEU A 449 55.63 26.73 -26.06
N ARG A 450 55.84 25.53 -25.46
CA ARG A 450 56.86 25.19 -24.42
C ARG A 450 56.64 25.65 -22.96
N VAL A 451 57.19 24.97 -21.93
CA VAL A 451 57.44 23.51 -21.68
C VAL A 451 57.86 23.29 -20.20
N VAL A 452 57.51 22.11 -19.65
CA VAL A 452 58.03 21.36 -18.47
C VAL A 452 59.11 22.00 -17.55
N GLY A 453 58.86 21.92 -16.23
CA GLY A 453 59.87 21.93 -15.14
C GLY A 453 59.43 21.00 -14.00
N ILE A 454 60.35 20.30 -13.31
CA ILE A 454 60.05 19.07 -12.53
C ILE A 454 60.82 19.00 -11.19
N LEU A 455 60.08 18.63 -10.12
CA LEU A 455 60.45 18.04 -8.81
C LEU A 455 61.31 18.79 -7.75
N LEU A 456 60.74 18.77 -6.52
CA LEU A 456 61.32 18.48 -5.18
C LEU A 456 62.54 19.21 -4.61
N VAL A 457 62.32 19.80 -3.41
CA VAL A 457 63.20 19.71 -2.22
C VAL A 457 62.31 19.45 -0.99
N LEU A 458 62.79 18.70 0.01
CA LEU A 458 62.12 18.42 1.29
C LEU A 458 62.91 18.93 2.50
N ALA A 459 62.23 18.99 3.65
CA ALA A 459 62.69 19.20 5.04
C ALA A 459 62.89 20.66 5.53
N GLY A 460 62.26 20.99 6.67
CA GLY A 460 62.42 22.27 7.39
C GLY A 460 61.34 22.54 8.43
N LEU A 461 61.55 22.06 9.66
CA LEU A 461 60.70 22.26 10.87
C LEU A 461 60.25 23.72 11.12
N GLY A 462 59.05 23.90 11.70
CA GLY A 462 58.70 25.13 12.43
C GLY A 462 57.20 25.37 12.68
N ALA A 463 56.74 25.16 13.92
CA ALA A 463 55.38 25.54 14.33
C ALA A 463 55.35 26.96 14.93
N ALA A 464 54.45 27.83 14.44
CA ALA A 464 53.81 28.93 15.18
C ALA A 464 52.90 29.80 14.26
N GLY A 465 51.65 30.00 14.67
CA GLY A 465 50.66 30.87 14.01
C GLY A 465 49.70 30.08 13.09
N TRP A 466 48.39 30.27 13.16
CA TRP A 466 47.66 31.46 13.64
C TRP A 466 46.83 31.25 14.91
N LEU A 467 46.66 32.32 15.70
CA LEU A 467 45.60 32.43 16.70
C LEU A 467 45.18 33.90 16.81
N GLY A 468 43.92 34.18 16.46
CA GLY A 468 43.27 35.47 16.62
C GLY A 468 41.78 35.33 16.25
N VAL A 469 40.83 36.02 16.89
CA VAL A 469 40.97 37.10 17.87
C VAL A 469 39.91 36.99 18.96
N THR A 470 40.33 36.98 20.24
CA THR A 470 39.54 37.53 21.35
C THR A 470 40.46 38.37 22.25
N GLN A 471 39.95 39.46 22.80
CA GLN A 471 40.63 40.29 23.82
C GLN A 471 39.65 40.58 24.96
N GLY A 472 40.15 40.73 26.20
CA GLY A 472 39.36 41.50 27.18
C GLY A 472 39.56 41.31 28.68
N LEU A 473 40.28 40.29 29.20
CA LEU A 473 40.40 40.09 30.66
C LEU A 473 41.84 39.87 31.15
N PRO A 474 42.21 40.38 32.34
CA PRO A 474 43.55 40.32 32.90
C PRO A 474 43.91 38.96 33.52
N LEU A 475 45.22 38.66 33.55
CA LEU A 475 45.76 37.34 33.89
C LEU A 475 45.37 36.79 35.27
N TRP A 476 45.07 37.67 36.25
CA TRP A 476 44.86 37.26 37.65
C TRP A 476 43.47 36.62 37.89
N GLU A 477 42.44 37.05 37.15
CA GLU A 477 41.09 36.48 37.23
C GLU A 477 41.06 35.05 36.67
N ARG A 478 41.85 34.78 35.61
CA ARG A 478 42.02 33.43 35.05
C ARG A 478 42.59 32.43 36.07
N LEU A 479 43.40 32.91 37.02
CA LEU A 479 43.94 32.08 38.11
C LEU A 479 42.94 31.85 39.25
N GLN A 480 41.99 32.77 39.48
CA GLN A 480 40.88 32.51 40.42
C GLN A 480 39.85 31.56 39.83
N ALA A 481 39.52 31.67 38.54
CA ALA A 481 38.62 30.73 37.86
C ALA A 481 39.15 29.28 37.93
N ALA A 482 40.44 29.06 37.64
CA ALA A 482 41.09 27.76 37.76
C ALA A 482 41.06 27.20 39.21
N SER A 483 41.13 28.07 40.22
CA SER A 483 41.01 27.67 41.63
C SER A 483 39.58 27.34 42.06
N ALA A 484 38.56 27.80 41.35
CA ALA A 484 37.16 27.46 41.62
C ALA A 484 36.79 26.10 40.99
N ALA A 485 37.18 25.88 39.73
CA ALA A 485 36.95 24.62 39.01
C ALA A 485 37.53 23.42 39.79
N ALA A 486 38.74 23.56 40.33
CA ALA A 486 39.40 22.55 41.16
C ALA A 486 38.70 22.18 42.49
N SER A 487 37.55 22.81 42.81
CA SER A 487 36.71 22.48 43.97
C SER A 487 35.34 21.89 43.61
N ALA A 488 34.96 21.87 42.32
CA ALA A 488 33.65 21.42 41.86
C ALA A 488 33.61 19.93 41.46
N ALA A 489 34.64 19.44 40.74
CA ALA A 489 34.73 18.06 40.25
C ALA A 489 34.32 16.96 41.28
N PRO A 490 34.85 16.93 42.53
CA PRO A 490 34.49 15.89 43.49
C PRO A 490 33.05 15.98 44.04
N GLN A 491 32.27 17.02 43.68
CA GLN A 491 30.83 17.06 43.91
C GLN A 491 30.05 16.47 42.73
N VAL A 492 30.48 16.72 41.49
CA VAL A 492 29.83 16.22 40.28
C VAL A 492 30.01 14.70 40.16
N GLU A 493 31.22 14.17 40.39
CA GLU A 493 31.49 12.73 40.46
C GLU A 493 30.58 12.02 41.49
N ALA A 494 30.37 12.64 42.66
CA ALA A 494 29.53 12.07 43.71
C ALA A 494 28.04 12.09 43.35
N GLN A 495 27.59 13.11 42.61
CA GLN A 495 26.21 13.18 42.09
C GLN A 495 25.99 12.19 40.94
N ALA A 496 26.97 12.00 40.06
CA ALA A 496 26.94 11.00 39.00
C ALA A 496 26.86 9.58 39.58
N ALA A 497 27.70 9.24 40.57
CA ALA A 497 27.63 7.96 41.27
C ALA A 497 26.28 7.72 41.96
N GLN A 498 25.62 8.77 42.47
CA GLN A 498 24.27 8.67 43.01
C GLN A 498 23.22 8.41 41.91
N ALA A 499 23.28 9.11 40.78
CA ALA A 499 22.36 8.91 39.66
C ALA A 499 22.48 7.51 39.04
N LEU A 500 23.71 7.01 38.88
CA LEU A 500 24.03 5.64 38.46
C LEU A 500 23.37 4.59 39.38
N ALA A 501 23.51 4.75 40.70
CA ALA A 501 22.90 3.84 41.67
C ALA A 501 21.35 3.89 41.64
N GLN A 502 20.76 5.07 41.46
CA GLN A 502 19.31 5.25 41.33
C GLN A 502 18.77 4.61 40.03
N ALA A 503 19.50 4.72 38.92
CA ALA A 503 19.13 4.09 37.65
C ALA A 503 19.10 2.55 37.77
N GLN A 504 20.11 1.96 38.42
CA GLN A 504 20.19 0.52 38.66
C GLN A 504 19.05 0.01 39.56
N ASP A 505 18.75 0.71 40.66
CA ASP A 505 17.64 0.38 41.56
C ASP A 505 16.27 0.44 40.86
N LEU A 506 16.00 1.52 40.12
CA LEU A 506 14.74 1.69 39.38
C LEU A 506 14.53 0.61 38.31
N SER A 507 15.60 0.19 37.63
CA SER A 507 15.55 -0.91 36.67
C SER A 507 15.17 -2.25 37.35
N GLY A 508 15.83 -2.59 38.46
CA GLY A 508 15.53 -3.79 39.23
C GLY A 508 14.12 -3.80 39.82
N GLN A 509 13.64 -2.66 40.33
CA GLN A 509 12.27 -2.52 40.83
C GLN A 509 11.21 -2.70 39.71
N ALA A 510 11.49 -2.23 38.50
CA ALA A 510 10.58 -2.43 37.36
C ALA A 510 10.54 -3.87 36.87
N GLN A 511 11.69 -4.55 36.78
CA GLN A 511 11.75 -5.98 36.45
C GLN A 511 10.95 -6.83 37.46
N LEU A 512 11.09 -6.54 38.75
CA LEU A 512 10.31 -7.20 39.80
C LEU A 512 8.81 -6.92 39.69
N ALA A 513 8.41 -5.67 39.42
CA ALA A 513 7.01 -5.30 39.24
C ALA A 513 6.37 -5.94 37.99
N ARG A 514 7.13 -6.07 36.88
CA ARG A 514 6.74 -6.82 35.68
C ARG A 514 6.46 -8.28 36.00
N GLN A 515 7.39 -8.96 36.69
CA GLN A 515 7.22 -10.37 37.07
C GLN A 515 5.98 -10.58 37.95
N GLN A 516 5.74 -9.68 38.91
CA GLN A 516 4.55 -9.71 39.75
C GLN A 516 3.25 -9.44 38.96
N ALA A 517 3.30 -8.60 37.92
CA ALA A 517 2.14 -8.30 37.07
C ALA A 517 1.78 -9.50 36.18
N ALA A 518 2.77 -10.17 35.59
CA ALA A 518 2.60 -11.40 34.82
C ALA A 518 2.04 -12.55 35.70
N GLN A 519 2.57 -12.74 36.92
CA GLN A 519 2.01 -13.71 37.86
C GLN A 519 0.55 -13.38 38.23
N ALA A 520 0.23 -12.10 38.46
CA ALA A 520 -1.15 -11.69 38.74
C ALA A 520 -2.10 -11.89 37.54
N ALA A 521 -1.60 -11.88 36.29
CA ALA A 521 -2.38 -12.22 35.11
C ALA A 521 -2.61 -13.74 34.99
N LEU A 522 -1.59 -14.56 35.24
CA LEU A 522 -1.71 -16.03 35.34
C LEU A 522 -2.69 -16.45 36.44
N ASP A 523 -2.57 -15.85 37.64
CA ASP A 523 -3.49 -16.09 38.76
C ASP A 523 -4.94 -15.74 38.41
N ALA A 524 -5.16 -14.72 37.58
CA ALA A 524 -6.49 -14.33 37.09
C ALA A 524 -7.06 -15.31 36.05
N GLN A 525 -6.21 -15.89 35.19
CA GLN A 525 -6.60 -16.88 34.19
C GLN A 525 -6.93 -18.25 34.80
N HIS A 526 -6.12 -18.72 35.75
CA HIS A 526 -6.25 -20.08 36.29
C HIS A 526 -7.28 -20.24 37.42
N THR A 527 -7.85 -19.15 37.95
CA THR A 527 -8.81 -19.22 39.06
C THR A 527 -10.28 -19.26 38.62
N ILE A 528 -10.95 -20.38 38.89
CA ILE A 528 -12.41 -20.56 38.68
C ILE A 528 -13.30 -19.76 39.65
N SER A 529 -12.73 -18.89 40.48
CA SER A 529 -13.46 -18.06 41.45
C SER A 529 -13.48 -16.59 41.00
N PRO A 530 -14.65 -16.01 40.67
CA PRO A 530 -14.74 -14.62 40.17
C PRO A 530 -14.10 -13.61 41.14
N GLN A 531 -14.31 -13.79 42.45
CA GLN A 531 -13.74 -12.91 43.47
C GLN A 531 -12.20 -12.94 43.48
N LYS A 532 -11.58 -14.11 43.25
CA LYS A 532 -10.12 -14.22 43.12
C LYS A 532 -9.62 -13.66 41.79
N ALA A 533 -10.34 -13.94 40.69
CA ALA A 533 -9.96 -13.43 39.36
C ALA A 533 -9.94 -11.89 39.36
N GLN A 534 -10.98 -11.27 39.91
CA GLN A 534 -11.05 -9.81 40.06
C GLN A 534 -10.00 -9.26 41.04
N GLN A 535 -9.67 -9.99 42.12
CA GLN A 535 -8.58 -9.59 43.02
C GLN A 535 -7.22 -9.58 42.32
N ALA A 536 -6.94 -10.60 41.50
CA ALA A 536 -5.71 -10.73 40.72
C ALA A 536 -5.64 -9.68 39.59
N ALA A 537 -6.73 -9.45 38.84
CA ALA A 537 -6.82 -8.36 37.86
C ALA A 537 -6.62 -6.98 38.51
N ASN A 538 -7.19 -6.77 39.70
CA ASN A 538 -6.97 -5.56 40.50
C ASN A 538 -5.55 -5.46 41.07
N GLN A 539 -4.77 -6.55 41.12
CA GLN A 539 -3.36 -6.56 41.51
C GLN A 539 -2.46 -6.20 40.31
N ALA A 540 -2.65 -6.85 39.15
CA ALA A 540 -1.97 -6.49 37.91
C ALA A 540 -2.16 -5.00 37.56
N THR A 541 -3.40 -4.49 37.66
CA THR A 541 -3.72 -3.07 37.43
C THR A 541 -2.97 -2.13 38.40
N ARG A 542 -2.74 -2.52 39.65
CA ARG A 542 -1.95 -1.72 40.62
C ARG A 542 -0.45 -1.77 40.34
N LEU A 543 0.07 -2.91 39.88
CA LEU A 543 1.48 -3.05 39.49
C LEU A 543 1.81 -2.25 38.22
N CYS A 544 0.88 -2.19 37.26
CA CYS A 544 0.95 -1.25 36.14
C CYS A 544 1.04 0.21 36.60
N GLN A 545 0.25 0.63 37.60
CA GLN A 545 0.32 1.98 38.16
C GLN A 545 1.66 2.26 38.89
N GLN A 546 2.20 1.25 39.58
CA GLN A 546 3.53 1.33 40.20
C GLN A 546 4.64 1.47 39.14
N LEU A 547 4.58 0.69 38.06
CA LEU A 547 5.50 0.81 36.92
C LEU A 547 5.44 2.17 36.24
N GLN A 548 4.25 2.75 36.12
CA GLN A 548 4.09 4.11 35.56
C GLN A 548 4.73 5.18 36.46
N ALA A 549 4.73 4.98 37.78
CA ALA A 549 5.46 5.83 38.72
C ALA A 549 6.98 5.58 38.70
N LEU A 550 7.45 4.35 38.45
CA LEU A 550 8.87 4.03 38.29
C LEU A 550 9.44 4.62 36.99
N TYR A 551 8.72 4.52 35.87
CA TYR A 551 9.09 5.18 34.61
C TYR A 551 9.19 6.71 34.77
N GLY A 552 8.27 7.32 35.52
CA GLY A 552 8.35 8.75 35.87
C GLY A 552 9.58 9.12 36.70
N GLN A 553 10.03 8.25 37.61
CA GLN A 553 11.26 8.44 38.38
C GLN A 553 12.52 8.20 37.53
N ALA A 554 12.53 7.17 36.68
CA ALA A 554 13.65 6.90 35.76
C ALA A 554 13.89 8.06 34.81
N ARG A 555 12.81 8.72 34.35
CA ARG A 555 12.92 9.96 33.57
C ARG A 555 13.59 11.07 34.38
N GLN A 556 13.17 11.31 35.62
CA GLN A 556 13.79 12.33 36.48
C GLN A 556 15.28 12.03 36.78
N VAL A 557 15.68 10.77 36.86
CA VAL A 557 17.09 10.38 37.01
C VAL A 557 17.88 10.59 35.71
N ARG A 558 17.29 10.31 34.54
CA ARG A 558 17.90 10.64 33.23
C ARG A 558 18.07 12.14 33.07
N ASP A 559 17.01 12.92 33.28
CA ASP A 559 17.01 14.38 33.17
C ASP A 559 18.05 15.02 34.16
N GLN A 560 18.32 14.37 35.31
CA GLN A 560 19.38 14.78 36.25
C GLN A 560 20.79 14.38 35.80
N ALA A 561 20.98 13.16 35.29
CA ALA A 561 22.28 12.69 34.80
C ALA A 561 22.72 13.47 33.55
N GLU A 562 21.78 13.85 32.69
CA GLU A 562 21.99 14.69 31.51
C GLU A 562 22.54 16.08 31.90
N ALA A 563 21.92 16.72 32.89
CA ALA A 563 22.38 18.01 33.42
C ALA A 563 23.76 17.93 34.10
N LEU A 564 24.12 16.78 34.68
CA LEU A 564 25.46 16.54 35.23
C LEU A 564 26.50 16.36 34.12
N PHE A 565 26.19 15.58 33.08
CA PHE A 565 27.06 15.38 31.91
C PHE A 565 27.30 16.70 31.14
N GLN A 566 26.25 17.50 30.92
CA GLN A 566 26.35 18.86 30.36
C GLN A 566 27.12 19.86 31.25
N THR A 567 27.43 19.51 32.50
CA THR A 567 28.23 20.33 33.42
C THR A 567 29.70 19.89 33.48
N ASP A 568 29.97 18.61 33.26
CA ASP A 568 31.29 17.98 33.31
C ASP A 568 31.27 16.69 32.47
N GLU A 569 31.95 16.67 31.31
CA GLU A 569 31.94 15.57 30.33
C GLU A 569 32.87 14.40 30.75
N GLY A 570 32.87 14.07 32.02
CA GLY A 570 33.70 13.01 32.61
C GLY A 570 33.17 11.59 32.41
N GLU A 571 34.07 10.61 32.47
CA GLU A 571 33.76 9.17 32.42
C GLU A 571 32.63 8.77 33.41
N ALA A 572 32.63 9.38 34.60
CA ALA A 572 31.64 9.11 35.64
C ALA A 572 30.23 9.65 35.33
N THR A 573 30.12 10.86 34.77
CA THR A 573 28.83 11.48 34.39
C THR A 573 28.26 10.81 33.13
N MET A 574 29.11 10.49 32.16
CA MET A 574 28.75 9.72 30.96
C MET A 574 28.18 8.34 31.35
N THR A 575 28.90 7.58 32.18
CA THR A 575 28.45 6.27 32.71
C THR A 575 27.10 6.38 33.45
N ALA A 576 26.89 7.44 34.23
CA ALA A 576 25.64 7.68 34.93
C ALA A 576 24.48 8.02 33.97
N TYR A 577 24.75 8.77 32.91
CA TYR A 577 23.77 9.16 31.89
C TYR A 577 23.33 7.96 31.05
N GLU A 578 24.27 7.16 30.53
CA GLU A 578 23.98 5.91 29.82
C GLU A 578 23.16 4.92 30.69
N ALA A 579 23.51 4.80 31.97
CA ALA A 579 22.79 3.92 32.88
C ALA A 579 21.36 4.41 33.12
N ALA A 580 21.16 5.73 33.22
CA ALA A 580 19.85 6.35 33.36
C ALA A 580 19.00 6.23 32.07
N GLN A 581 19.61 6.37 30.89
CA GLN A 581 18.95 6.06 29.61
C GLN A 581 18.53 4.58 29.52
N ARG A 582 19.42 3.64 29.85
CA ARG A 582 19.12 2.20 29.89
C ARG A 582 18.01 1.87 30.88
N ALA A 583 18.01 2.47 32.07
CA ALA A 583 16.94 2.34 33.04
C ALA A 583 15.60 2.93 32.52
N LEU A 584 15.64 4.07 31.82
CA LEU A 584 14.44 4.66 31.21
C LEU A 584 13.84 3.75 30.12
N LYS A 585 14.66 3.15 29.26
CA LYS A 585 14.24 2.17 28.24
C LYS A 585 13.64 0.91 28.89
N ALA A 586 14.33 0.32 29.86
CA ALA A 586 13.88 -0.88 30.58
C ALA A 586 12.59 -0.67 31.39
N THR A 587 12.46 0.46 32.09
CA THR A 587 11.24 0.80 32.85
C THR A 587 10.04 1.06 31.94
N LYS A 588 10.25 1.62 30.74
CA LYS A 588 9.19 1.77 29.72
C LYS A 588 8.71 0.42 29.19
N GLN A 589 9.64 -0.45 28.79
CA GLN A 589 9.30 -1.81 28.32
C GLN A 589 8.50 -2.59 29.37
N CYS A 590 8.97 -2.62 30.62
CA CYS A 590 8.27 -3.28 31.72
C CYS A 590 6.86 -2.72 31.96
N LEU A 591 6.65 -1.42 31.75
CA LEU A 591 5.33 -0.79 31.87
C LEU A 591 4.38 -1.21 30.75
N ASP A 592 4.85 -1.26 29.50
CA ASP A 592 4.01 -1.62 28.35
C ASP A 592 3.58 -3.10 28.42
N GLU A 593 4.52 -3.99 28.75
CA GLU A 593 4.24 -5.41 29.02
C GLU A 593 3.23 -5.57 30.17
N ALA A 594 3.36 -4.79 31.24
CA ALA A 594 2.42 -4.84 32.37
C ALA A 594 1.03 -4.25 32.03
N GLN A 595 0.90 -3.35 31.05
CA GLN A 595 -0.39 -2.88 30.55
C GLN A 595 -1.13 -4.00 29.81
N GLU A 596 -0.42 -4.75 28.96
CA GLU A 596 -0.97 -5.93 28.28
C GLU A 596 -1.41 -6.99 29.30
N GLN A 597 -0.53 -7.37 30.24
CA GLN A 597 -0.85 -8.37 31.28
C GLN A 597 -2.04 -7.92 32.14
N ALA A 598 -2.17 -6.63 32.46
CA ALA A 598 -3.33 -6.09 33.18
C ALA A 598 -4.62 -6.16 32.36
N ALA A 599 -4.57 -5.92 31.05
CA ALA A 599 -5.72 -6.07 30.15
C ALA A 599 -6.17 -7.53 30.04
N VAL A 600 -5.22 -8.46 29.84
CA VAL A 600 -5.47 -9.92 29.82
C VAL A 600 -6.11 -10.38 31.14
N ALA A 601 -5.59 -9.92 32.28
CA ALA A 601 -6.15 -10.23 33.59
C ALA A 601 -7.60 -9.75 33.77
N GLN A 602 -7.94 -8.55 33.26
CA GLN A 602 -9.31 -8.03 33.30
C GLN A 602 -10.26 -8.84 32.38
N THR A 603 -9.82 -9.21 31.18
CA THR A 603 -10.59 -10.08 30.27
C THR A 603 -10.86 -11.46 30.91
N ALA A 604 -9.85 -12.04 31.56
CA ALA A 604 -10.01 -13.30 32.29
C ALA A 604 -11.04 -13.19 33.43
N ALA A 605 -10.95 -12.14 34.25
CA ALA A 605 -11.90 -11.90 35.35
C ALA A 605 -13.35 -11.75 34.86
N LEU A 606 -13.57 -11.00 33.77
CA LEU A 606 -14.88 -10.86 33.14
C LEU A 606 -15.42 -12.19 32.61
N GLY A 607 -14.56 -13.05 32.04
CA GLY A 607 -14.94 -14.38 31.57
C GLY A 607 -15.39 -15.30 32.71
N VAL A 608 -14.67 -15.31 33.84
CA VAL A 608 -14.99 -16.12 35.02
C VAL A 608 -16.29 -15.65 35.69
N ASP A 609 -16.53 -14.34 35.77
CA ASP A 609 -17.77 -13.79 36.34
C ASP A 609 -18.99 -14.07 35.44
N LEU A 610 -18.85 -13.92 34.11
CA LEU A 610 -19.90 -14.29 33.14
C LEU A 610 -20.23 -15.80 33.20
N ALA A 611 -19.22 -16.66 33.32
CA ALA A 611 -19.41 -18.09 33.50
C ALA A 611 -20.16 -18.40 34.81
N ALA A 612 -19.80 -17.77 35.92
CA ALA A 612 -20.47 -17.93 37.21
C ALA A 612 -21.94 -17.45 37.18
N ALA A 613 -22.20 -16.30 36.55
CA ALA A 613 -23.55 -15.77 36.36
C ALA A 613 -24.43 -16.73 35.52
N THR A 614 -23.88 -17.30 34.44
CA THR A 614 -24.57 -18.27 33.58
C THR A 614 -24.90 -19.56 34.35
N LEU A 615 -23.96 -20.03 35.19
CA LEU A 615 -24.14 -21.22 36.04
C LEU A 615 -25.18 -20.99 37.15
N ALA A 616 -25.25 -19.78 37.71
CA ALA A 616 -26.31 -19.39 38.65
C ALA A 616 -27.68 -19.31 37.96
N GLN A 617 -27.74 -18.76 36.75
CA GLN A 617 -28.98 -18.65 35.97
C GLN A 617 -29.53 -20.03 35.56
N ALA A 618 -28.65 -20.96 35.16
CA ALA A 618 -29.03 -22.36 34.89
C ALA A 618 -29.57 -23.07 36.14
N ARG A 619 -28.97 -22.85 37.31
CA ARG A 619 -29.47 -23.41 38.59
C ARG A 619 -30.80 -22.78 39.03
N GLY A 620 -31.07 -21.53 38.65
CA GLY A 620 -32.34 -20.84 38.93
C GLY A 620 -33.54 -21.31 38.11
N GLN A 621 -33.33 -22.12 37.05
CA GLN A 621 -34.41 -22.59 36.16
C GLN A 621 -34.91 -24.02 36.48
N ALA A 622 -34.38 -24.67 37.52
CA ALA A 622 -34.85 -25.99 37.97
C ALA A 622 -36.11 -25.89 38.84
N THR A 623 -37.29 -25.84 38.22
CA THR A 623 -38.59 -25.93 38.93
C THR A 623 -38.89 -27.37 39.42
N PRO A 624 -39.57 -27.54 40.57
CA PRO A 624 -40.02 -28.85 41.04
C PRO A 624 -41.14 -29.45 40.17
N ALA A 625 -41.32 -30.78 40.27
CA ALA A 625 -42.40 -31.51 39.61
C ALA A 625 -43.80 -31.18 40.18
N PRO A 626 -44.88 -31.34 39.39
CA PRO A 626 -46.23 -30.89 39.76
C PRO A 626 -47.01 -31.87 40.64
N ALA A 627 -48.04 -31.37 41.31
CA ALA A 627 -49.04 -32.17 42.03
C ALA A 627 -50.46 -31.61 41.81
N GLU A 628 -51.28 -32.40 41.11
CA GLU A 628 -52.74 -32.64 41.19
C GLU A 628 -53.77 -31.48 41.35
N GLU A 629 -55.03 -31.85 41.07
CA GLU A 629 -56.21 -30.97 40.91
C GLU A 629 -56.96 -30.74 42.24
N GLU A 630 -57.82 -29.71 42.33
CA GLU A 630 -59.24 -29.90 42.73
C GLU A 630 -60.16 -28.68 42.47
N ASP A 631 -61.46 -28.90 42.66
CA ASP A 631 -62.64 -28.08 42.29
C ASP A 631 -62.97 -26.92 43.28
N ALA A 632 -63.90 -26.02 42.90
CA ALA A 632 -65.10 -25.65 43.69
C ALA A 632 -65.75 -24.28 43.37
N SER A 633 -66.97 -24.32 42.81
CA SER A 633 -68.16 -23.50 43.19
C SER A 633 -68.29 -21.98 42.90
N GLN A 634 -69.56 -21.58 42.72
CA GLN A 634 -70.15 -20.20 42.71
C GLN A 634 -70.85 -19.94 44.09
N PRO A 635 -71.86 -19.06 44.34
CA PRO A 635 -72.54 -18.00 43.53
C PRO A 635 -73.04 -16.70 44.28
N GLU A 636 -73.75 -15.81 43.55
CA GLU A 636 -74.71 -14.72 43.95
C GLU A 636 -74.26 -13.57 44.93
N ASP A 637 -75.02 -12.50 45.26
CA ASP A 637 -76.34 -11.99 44.80
C ASP A 637 -76.54 -10.45 44.96
N SER A 638 -77.46 -9.86 44.15
CA SER A 638 -78.31 -8.65 44.39
C SER A 638 -77.64 -7.29 44.71
N SER A 639 -78.27 -6.09 44.65
CA SER A 639 -79.64 -5.59 44.38
C SER A 639 -79.52 -4.14 43.79
N ALA A 640 -80.51 -3.25 43.55
CA ALA A 640 -81.93 -3.16 43.93
C ALA A 640 -82.78 -2.23 43.00
N ALA A 641 -84.00 -1.94 43.47
CA ALA A 641 -85.04 -0.96 43.07
C ALA A 641 -84.65 0.55 43.04
N ALA A 642 -85.47 1.51 42.57
CA ALA A 642 -86.59 1.56 41.61
C ALA A 642 -87.11 3.02 41.45
N GLN A 643 -87.99 3.28 40.46
CA GLN A 643 -88.77 4.53 40.24
C GLN A 643 -87.93 5.75 39.80
N SER A 644 -88.44 6.76 39.07
CA SER A 644 -89.78 6.97 38.48
C SER A 644 -89.66 7.53 37.04
N ALA A 645 -90.76 7.54 36.28
CA ALA A 645 -90.78 8.08 34.91
C ALA A 645 -91.80 9.22 34.77
N ALA A 646 -91.34 10.46 34.56
CA ALA A 646 -92.15 11.60 34.05
C ALA A 646 -91.34 12.87 33.67
N GLN A 647 -90.13 12.77 33.11
CA GLN A 647 -89.39 13.95 32.61
C GLN A 647 -88.69 13.78 31.25
N ALA A 648 -89.24 12.91 30.40
CA ALA A 648 -89.09 13.03 28.94
C ALA A 648 -89.95 14.23 28.47
N ALA A 649 -89.60 15.00 27.43
CA ALA A 649 -88.89 14.58 26.22
C ALA A 649 -87.80 15.55 25.69
N ALA A 650 -87.34 16.53 26.49
CA ALA A 650 -86.29 17.46 26.06
C ALA A 650 -84.86 16.89 26.19
N SER A 651 -84.61 16.05 27.19
CA SER A 651 -83.27 15.56 27.52
C SER A 651 -82.80 14.37 26.67
N SER A 652 -83.72 13.66 26.02
CA SER A 652 -83.42 12.37 25.37
C SER A 652 -82.58 12.51 24.11
N GLN A 653 -82.75 13.56 23.30
CA GLN A 653 -81.94 13.77 22.10
C GLN A 653 -80.49 14.15 22.43
N ALA A 654 -80.26 14.93 23.50
CA ALA A 654 -78.92 15.27 23.97
C ALA A 654 -78.22 14.07 24.65
N ALA A 655 -78.95 13.27 25.42
CA ALA A 655 -78.43 12.03 25.99
C ALA A 655 -78.10 10.99 24.91
N ALA A 656 -78.96 10.84 23.90
CA ALA A 656 -78.73 9.91 22.79
C ALA A 656 -77.56 10.33 21.89
N SER A 657 -77.40 11.63 21.59
CA SER A 657 -76.25 12.10 20.80
C SER A 657 -74.93 12.00 21.57
N LEU A 658 -74.93 12.29 22.88
CA LEU A 658 -73.76 12.09 23.74
C LEU A 658 -73.40 10.60 23.87
N ALA A 659 -74.38 9.72 24.10
CA ALA A 659 -74.16 8.28 24.16
C ALA A 659 -73.67 7.70 22.83
N ALA A 660 -74.20 8.16 21.69
CA ALA A 660 -73.71 7.79 20.37
C ALA A 660 -72.27 8.28 20.11
N ALA A 661 -71.94 9.50 20.52
CA ALA A 661 -70.57 10.02 20.41
C ALA A 661 -69.59 9.29 21.33
N GLN A 662 -70.00 8.93 22.54
CA GLN A 662 -69.21 8.14 23.48
C GLN A 662 -69.01 6.70 22.96
N ALA A 663 -70.05 6.05 22.45
CA ALA A 663 -69.95 4.73 21.83
C ALA A 663 -69.05 4.75 20.57
N ALA A 664 -69.17 5.77 19.72
CA ALA A 664 -68.28 5.94 18.56
C ALA A 664 -66.82 6.19 18.98
N SER A 665 -66.60 6.98 20.05
CA SER A 665 -65.26 7.22 20.61
C SER A 665 -64.66 5.95 21.23
N GLN A 666 -65.45 5.15 21.96
CA GLN A 666 -65.02 3.87 22.51
C GLN A 666 -64.74 2.84 21.41
N ALA A 667 -65.58 2.76 20.37
CA ALA A 667 -65.34 1.91 19.21
C ALA A 667 -64.07 2.33 18.44
N ALA A 668 -63.83 3.62 18.27
CA ALA A 668 -62.59 4.14 17.67
C ALA A 668 -61.36 3.82 18.53
N ALA A 669 -61.47 3.92 19.87
CA ALA A 669 -60.39 3.54 20.78
C ALA A 669 -60.11 2.03 20.76
N GLN A 670 -61.15 1.18 20.72
CA GLN A 670 -60.98 -0.27 20.57
C GLN A 670 -60.42 -0.65 19.20
N ALA A 671 -60.80 0.03 18.12
CA ALA A 671 -60.22 -0.15 16.79
C ALA A 671 -58.74 0.27 16.76
N ALA A 672 -58.38 1.39 17.40
CA ALA A 672 -57.00 1.84 17.53
C ALA A 672 -56.14 0.88 18.36
N ALA A 673 -56.66 0.40 19.50
CA ALA A 673 -56.00 -0.60 20.33
C ALA A 673 -55.85 -1.94 19.60
N SER A 674 -56.86 -2.39 18.85
CA SER A 674 -56.79 -3.60 18.03
C SER A 674 -55.78 -3.46 16.88
N SER A 675 -55.70 -2.27 16.28
CA SER A 675 -54.70 -1.93 15.25
C SER A 675 -53.28 -1.93 15.83
N GLN A 676 -53.06 -1.34 17.01
CA GLN A 676 -51.78 -1.40 17.70
C GLN A 676 -51.40 -2.82 18.14
N ALA A 677 -52.35 -3.62 18.63
CA ALA A 677 -52.12 -5.03 18.95
C ALA A 677 -51.76 -5.85 17.71
N ALA A 678 -52.44 -5.64 16.58
CA ALA A 678 -52.11 -6.30 15.32
C ALA A 678 -50.75 -5.86 14.76
N ALA A 679 -50.40 -4.57 14.86
CA ALA A 679 -49.09 -4.05 14.46
C ALA A 679 -47.95 -4.59 15.34
N LEU A 680 -48.18 -4.69 16.67
CA LEU A 680 -47.22 -5.28 17.60
C LEU A 680 -47.05 -6.78 17.35
N ALA A 681 -48.13 -7.51 17.11
CA ALA A 681 -48.09 -8.92 16.73
C ALA A 681 -47.36 -9.13 15.38
N ALA A 682 -47.56 -8.25 14.40
CA ALA A 682 -46.83 -8.28 13.14
C ALA A 682 -45.33 -7.98 13.32
N GLN A 683 -44.95 -7.01 14.18
CA GLN A 683 -43.55 -6.77 14.54
C GLN A 683 -42.93 -7.95 15.28
N GLN A 684 -43.66 -8.59 16.21
CA GLN A 684 -43.20 -9.78 16.93
C GLN A 684 -43.05 -10.99 16.00
N ALA A 685 -43.97 -11.18 15.04
CA ALA A 685 -43.86 -12.20 14.01
C ALA A 685 -42.66 -11.96 13.09
N ALA A 686 -42.47 -10.71 12.62
CA ALA A 686 -41.31 -10.35 11.80
C ALA A 686 -39.98 -10.49 12.55
N ALA A 687 -39.93 -10.12 13.84
CA ALA A 687 -38.77 -10.31 14.70
C ALA A 687 -38.49 -11.81 14.95
N ALA A 688 -39.51 -12.63 15.18
CA ALA A 688 -39.38 -14.08 15.29
C ALA A 688 -38.93 -14.73 13.98
N GLN A 689 -39.40 -14.24 12.83
CA GLN A 689 -38.99 -14.73 11.51
C GLN A 689 -37.55 -14.32 11.18
N ALA A 690 -37.13 -13.09 11.50
CA ALA A 690 -35.74 -12.65 11.38
C ALA A 690 -34.81 -13.39 12.36
N ALA A 691 -35.25 -13.65 13.60
CA ALA A 691 -34.52 -14.46 14.56
C ALA A 691 -34.40 -15.92 14.11
N SER A 692 -35.45 -16.47 13.49
CA SER A 692 -35.45 -17.82 12.88
C SER A 692 -34.53 -17.90 11.67
N GLN A 693 -34.53 -16.90 10.78
CA GLN A 693 -33.56 -16.80 9.68
C GLN A 693 -32.13 -16.66 10.19
N ALA A 694 -31.87 -15.80 11.17
CA ALA A 694 -30.56 -15.67 11.80
C ALA A 694 -30.16 -16.91 12.62
N ALA A 695 -31.10 -17.74 13.07
CA ALA A 695 -30.84 -19.04 13.67
C ALA A 695 -30.54 -20.09 12.59
N ALA A 696 -31.24 -20.08 11.46
CA ALA A 696 -30.98 -20.94 10.32
C ALA A 696 -29.60 -20.66 9.70
N SER A 697 -29.25 -19.39 9.44
CA SER A 697 -27.89 -19.03 8.96
C SER A 697 -26.80 -19.35 9.99
N ARG A 698 -27.08 -19.24 11.30
CA ARG A 698 -26.13 -19.70 12.33
C ARG A 698 -26.07 -21.22 12.44
N ALA A 699 -27.14 -21.94 12.16
CA ALA A 699 -27.15 -23.41 12.07
C ALA A 699 -26.47 -23.90 10.79
N GLU A 700 -26.53 -23.15 9.70
CA GLU A 700 -25.81 -23.41 8.45
C GLU A 700 -24.31 -23.14 8.61
N VAL A 701 -23.93 -22.01 9.22
CA VAL A 701 -22.54 -21.73 9.59
C VAL A 701 -22.03 -22.73 10.63
N ALA A 702 -22.82 -23.08 11.65
CA ALA A 702 -22.45 -24.11 12.62
C ALA A 702 -22.43 -25.51 12.01
N SER A 703 -23.24 -25.81 10.99
CA SER A 703 -23.19 -27.07 10.23
C SER A 703 -21.92 -27.14 9.38
N ARG A 704 -21.52 -26.02 8.76
CA ARG A 704 -20.23 -25.93 8.07
C ARG A 704 -19.05 -26.06 9.03
N ILE A 705 -19.05 -25.32 10.13
CA ILE A 705 -18.02 -25.44 11.18
C ILE A 705 -18.03 -26.83 11.81
N ALA A 706 -19.19 -27.48 11.98
CA ALA A 706 -19.26 -28.85 12.49
C ALA A 706 -18.83 -29.90 11.45
N ALA A 707 -19.01 -29.65 10.15
CA ALA A 707 -18.48 -30.49 9.08
C ALA A 707 -16.96 -30.31 8.91
N GLU A 708 -16.47 -29.09 9.08
CA GLU A 708 -15.05 -28.71 9.07
C GLU A 708 -14.33 -29.23 10.33
N GLN A 709 -14.96 -29.16 11.51
CA GLN A 709 -14.52 -29.82 12.73
C GLN A 709 -14.72 -31.34 12.71
N ALA A 710 -15.64 -31.88 11.90
CA ALA A 710 -15.76 -33.31 11.68
C ALA A 710 -14.70 -33.81 10.69
N ALA A 711 -14.32 -33.00 9.70
CA ALA A 711 -13.16 -33.26 8.83
C ALA A 711 -11.87 -33.21 9.65
N ILE A 712 -11.62 -32.14 10.42
CA ILE A 712 -10.47 -32.03 11.32
C ILE A 712 -10.48 -33.14 12.40
N ARG A 713 -11.64 -33.55 12.90
CA ARG A 713 -11.74 -34.71 13.81
C ARG A 713 -11.55 -36.04 13.08
N GLN A 714 -11.89 -36.14 11.80
CA GLN A 714 -11.62 -37.32 11.00
C GLN A 714 -10.13 -37.39 10.65
N GLU A 715 -9.50 -36.29 10.23
CA GLU A 715 -8.04 -36.16 10.09
C GLU A 715 -7.33 -36.47 11.43
N ALA A 716 -7.86 -36.01 12.56
CA ALA A 716 -7.31 -36.33 13.88
C ALA A 716 -7.59 -37.78 14.33
N LEU A 717 -8.67 -38.41 13.89
CA LEU A 717 -8.95 -39.83 14.14
C LEU A 717 -8.20 -40.75 13.17
N GLU A 718 -7.89 -40.27 11.97
CA GLU A 718 -7.01 -40.93 11.00
C GLU A 718 -5.54 -40.74 11.43
N ALA A 719 -5.19 -39.62 12.06
CA ALA A 719 -3.92 -39.43 12.75
C ALA A 719 -3.81 -40.28 14.02
N GLN A 720 -4.84 -40.35 14.88
CA GLN A 720 -4.84 -41.25 16.04
C GLN A 720 -4.88 -42.72 15.62
N ALA A 721 -5.55 -43.09 14.52
CA ALA A 721 -5.48 -44.43 13.97
C ALA A 721 -4.12 -44.70 13.29
N TRP A 722 -3.39 -43.66 12.85
CA TRP A 722 -1.98 -43.75 12.47
C TRP A 722 -1.08 -43.93 13.69
N GLU A 723 -1.30 -43.22 14.80
CA GLU A 723 -0.57 -43.36 16.08
C GLU A 723 -0.82 -44.74 16.70
N GLU A 724 -2.08 -45.22 16.78
CA GLU A 724 -2.42 -46.57 17.24
C GLU A 724 -1.84 -47.64 16.29
N ALA A 725 -1.79 -47.39 14.97
CA ALA A 725 -1.09 -48.28 14.03
C ALA A 725 0.45 -48.19 14.12
N TRP A 726 0.99 -47.09 14.64
CA TRP A 726 2.42 -46.89 14.93
C TRP A 726 2.80 -47.64 16.20
N GLU A 727 2.02 -47.54 17.28
CA GLU A 727 2.22 -48.35 18.50
C GLU A 727 2.08 -49.85 18.19
N GLN A 728 1.17 -50.26 17.29
CA GLN A 728 1.11 -51.64 16.83
C GLN A 728 2.28 -52.04 15.89
N ALA A 729 2.91 -51.10 15.18
CA ALA A 729 4.12 -51.38 14.41
C ALA A 729 5.35 -51.51 15.32
N GLU A 730 5.46 -50.70 16.39
CA GLU A 730 6.52 -50.81 17.40
C GLU A 730 6.45 -52.13 18.18
N GLU A 731 5.27 -52.76 18.37
CA GLU A 731 5.16 -54.08 19.00
C GLU A 731 5.48 -55.27 18.06
N ASP A 732 5.36 -55.13 16.74
CA ASP A 732 5.58 -56.21 15.76
C ASP A 732 7.00 -56.23 15.12
N GLU A 733 7.88 -55.25 15.41
CA GLU A 733 9.25 -55.16 14.83
C GLU A 733 10.35 -56.03 15.51
N GLU A 734 10.01 -57.00 16.38
CA GLU A 734 10.94 -58.01 16.92
C GLU A 734 10.92 -59.39 16.17
N GLU A 735 10.93 -59.45 14.82
CA GLU A 735 11.69 -60.49 14.06
C GLU A 735 11.77 -60.29 12.50
N GLU A 736 13.00 -60.33 11.98
CA GLU A 736 13.44 -60.65 10.58
C GLU A 736 12.82 -59.98 9.32
N ASN A 737 13.39 -58.83 8.93
CA ASN A 737 14.04 -58.55 7.61
C ASN A 737 13.50 -59.23 6.32
N TRP A 738 13.19 -58.46 5.25
CA TRP A 738 13.56 -58.74 3.83
C TRP A 738 13.43 -57.51 2.89
N GLU A 739 14.56 -57.11 2.27
CA GLU A 739 14.77 -56.43 0.95
C GLU A 739 13.93 -55.21 0.48
N ASP A 740 14.61 -54.04 0.46
CA ASP A 740 14.66 -52.99 -0.58
C ASP A 740 13.42 -52.60 -1.44
N GLU A 741 12.82 -51.42 -1.16
CA GLU A 741 12.43 -50.45 -2.19
C GLU A 741 12.89 -49.03 -1.80
N GLU A 742 13.65 -48.34 -2.67
CA GLU A 742 14.21 -47.01 -2.40
C GLU A 742 13.16 -45.89 -2.49
N PHE A 743 13.16 -44.96 -1.53
CA PHE A 743 12.58 -43.64 -1.72
C PHE A 743 13.43 -42.83 -2.71
N GLN A 744 13.02 -42.81 -3.98
CA GLN A 744 13.73 -42.15 -5.07
C GLN A 744 13.53 -40.61 -5.02
N PRO A 745 14.58 -39.80 -4.82
CA PRO A 745 14.46 -38.34 -4.83
C PRO A 745 14.22 -37.83 -6.26
N SER A 746 13.19 -37.01 -6.45
CA SER A 746 12.89 -36.37 -7.74
C SER A 746 13.77 -35.15 -8.01
N GLY A 747 15.09 -35.33 -7.95
CA GLY A 747 16.12 -34.30 -8.13
C GLY A 747 17.15 -34.72 -9.19
N SER A 748 16.73 -34.87 -10.44
CA SER A 748 17.65 -35.07 -11.56
C SER A 748 18.48 -33.80 -11.80
N GLY A 749 19.81 -33.93 -11.90
CA GLY A 749 20.74 -32.85 -12.25
C GLY A 749 20.65 -32.40 -13.71
N ASP A 750 19.45 -32.01 -14.15
CA ASP A 750 19.10 -31.43 -15.45
C ASP A 750 18.49 -30.01 -15.28
N ASP A 751 18.24 -29.55 -14.05
CA ASP A 751 17.58 -28.26 -13.78
C ASP A 751 18.31 -27.07 -14.41
N GLN A 752 17.58 -26.30 -15.21
CA GLN A 752 18.11 -25.18 -15.99
C GLN A 752 17.71 -23.84 -15.35
N LEU A 753 18.68 -23.17 -14.73
CA LEU A 753 18.49 -21.82 -14.20
C LEU A 753 18.70 -20.76 -15.28
N THR A 754 18.02 -19.62 -15.16
CA THR A 754 18.17 -18.47 -16.06
C THR A 754 18.44 -17.18 -15.29
N ILE A 755 19.61 -16.58 -15.54
CA ILE A 755 20.06 -15.32 -14.90
C ILE A 755 20.62 -14.33 -15.91
N TYR A 756 20.71 -13.04 -15.56
CA TYR A 756 21.56 -12.07 -16.24
C TYR A 756 22.97 -12.07 -15.62
N ALA A 757 23.81 -12.99 -16.06
CA ALA A 757 25.20 -13.11 -15.63
C ALA A 757 26.06 -11.98 -16.23
N ASN A 758 26.60 -11.09 -15.38
CA ASN A 758 27.40 -9.92 -15.81
C ASN A 758 26.70 -9.08 -16.91
N GLY A 759 25.36 -8.93 -16.83
CA GLY A 759 24.54 -8.22 -17.81
C GLY A 759 24.17 -9.01 -19.08
N ARG A 760 24.54 -10.30 -19.19
CA ARG A 760 24.16 -11.19 -20.30
C ARG A 760 23.20 -12.27 -19.82
N ARG A 761 22.02 -12.37 -20.47
CA ARG A 761 21.09 -13.48 -20.23
C ARG A 761 21.78 -14.82 -20.53
N THR A 762 21.80 -15.67 -19.53
CA THR A 762 22.51 -16.95 -19.50
C THR A 762 21.57 -17.99 -18.90
N THR A 763 21.31 -19.05 -19.64
CA THR A 763 20.59 -20.24 -19.20
C THR A 763 21.56 -21.41 -19.26
N GLY A 764 21.54 -22.26 -18.24
CA GLY A 764 22.46 -23.39 -18.12
C GLY A 764 22.18 -24.21 -16.86
N ASP A 765 23.05 -25.17 -16.60
CA ASP A 765 23.00 -26.04 -15.42
C ASP A 765 22.95 -25.25 -14.10
N ALA A 766 22.10 -25.73 -13.18
CA ALA A 766 21.90 -25.11 -11.88
C ALA A 766 23.17 -25.03 -11.03
N THR A 767 23.99 -26.08 -10.99
CA THR A 767 25.21 -26.13 -10.18
C THR A 767 26.30 -25.22 -10.75
N ASP A 768 26.48 -25.17 -12.08
CA ASP A 768 27.37 -24.22 -12.76
C ASP A 768 26.97 -22.76 -12.44
N ILE A 769 25.68 -22.45 -12.54
CA ILE A 769 25.16 -21.09 -12.31
C ILE A 769 25.28 -20.69 -10.83
N VAL A 770 24.88 -21.57 -9.90
CA VAL A 770 24.99 -21.32 -8.45
C VAL A 770 26.47 -21.15 -8.07
N ALA A 771 27.37 -22.03 -8.53
CA ALA A 771 28.80 -21.91 -8.24
C ALA A 771 29.42 -20.62 -8.78
N MET A 772 29.00 -20.17 -9.97
CA MET A 772 29.44 -18.87 -10.53
C MET A 772 28.97 -17.65 -9.71
N VAL A 773 27.81 -17.73 -9.06
CA VAL A 773 27.27 -16.68 -8.19
C VAL A 773 27.91 -16.74 -6.80
N VAL A 774 27.95 -17.91 -6.14
CA VAL A 774 28.61 -18.08 -4.82
C VAL A 774 30.08 -17.62 -4.86
N MET A 775 30.81 -17.90 -5.94
CA MET A 775 32.18 -17.42 -6.16
C MET A 775 32.28 -15.90 -6.38
N ASN A 776 31.20 -15.25 -6.80
CA ASN A 776 31.11 -13.79 -6.84
C ASN A 776 30.88 -13.20 -5.45
N GLU A 777 29.88 -13.72 -4.75
CA GLU A 777 29.38 -13.19 -3.48
C GLU A 777 30.38 -13.40 -2.32
N MET A 778 30.72 -14.65 -2.00
CA MET A 778 31.58 -15.00 -0.87
C MET A 778 32.99 -15.43 -1.34
N GLY A 779 33.14 -15.85 -2.60
CA GLY A 779 34.40 -16.40 -3.08
C GLY A 779 34.70 -17.74 -2.39
N SER A 780 35.90 -17.92 -1.84
CA SER A 780 36.31 -19.21 -1.27
C SER A 780 37.21 -19.11 -0.03
N SER A 781 37.12 -18.00 0.71
CA SER A 781 37.74 -17.84 2.04
C SER A 781 36.80 -18.21 3.19
N PHE A 782 35.49 -18.24 2.91
CA PHE A 782 34.42 -18.56 3.83
C PHE A 782 34.36 -20.06 4.15
N GLN A 783 33.72 -20.42 5.26
CA GLN A 783 33.54 -21.78 5.73
C GLN A 783 32.67 -22.63 4.79
N MET A 784 32.83 -23.95 4.88
CA MET A 784 32.10 -24.90 4.03
C MET A 784 30.58 -24.79 4.21
N GLU A 785 30.11 -24.71 5.45
CA GLU A 785 28.67 -24.65 5.75
C GLU A 785 28.05 -23.30 5.36
N ALA A 786 28.79 -22.19 5.52
CA ALA A 786 28.40 -20.88 5.00
C ALA A 786 28.29 -20.86 3.46
N LEU A 787 29.25 -21.48 2.76
CA LEU A 787 29.23 -21.61 1.29
C LEU A 787 28.09 -22.52 0.80
N LYS A 788 27.74 -23.58 1.55
CA LYS A 788 26.55 -24.40 1.29
C LYS A 788 25.26 -23.60 1.51
N ALA A 789 25.14 -22.87 2.62
CA ALA A 789 23.96 -22.06 2.92
C ALA A 789 23.71 -21.04 1.79
N GLN A 790 24.77 -20.36 1.33
CA GLN A 790 24.70 -19.48 0.17
C GLN A 790 24.35 -20.21 -1.12
N ALA A 791 24.82 -21.44 -1.35
CA ALA A 791 24.44 -22.23 -2.52
C ALA A 791 22.93 -22.53 -2.55
N VAL A 792 22.37 -23.01 -1.44
CA VAL A 792 20.93 -23.30 -1.31
C VAL A 792 20.09 -22.02 -1.40
N ALA A 793 20.52 -20.92 -0.75
CA ALA A 793 19.84 -19.64 -0.83
C ALA A 793 19.83 -19.07 -2.27
N VAL A 794 20.98 -19.10 -2.97
CA VAL A 794 21.08 -18.68 -4.38
C VAL A 794 20.21 -19.55 -5.29
N TYR A 795 20.25 -20.88 -5.11
CA TYR A 795 19.43 -21.81 -5.88
C TYR A 795 17.93 -21.50 -5.70
N THR A 796 17.48 -21.47 -4.46
CA THR A 796 16.08 -21.19 -4.09
C THR A 796 15.63 -19.82 -4.61
N TYR A 797 16.44 -18.78 -4.46
CA TYR A 797 16.15 -17.44 -4.95
C TYR A 797 15.97 -17.41 -6.47
N ILE A 798 16.88 -18.04 -7.23
CA ILE A 798 16.77 -18.07 -8.70
C ILE A 798 15.55 -18.88 -9.12
N CYS A 799 15.29 -20.03 -8.51
CA CYS A 799 14.11 -20.85 -8.78
C CYS A 799 12.80 -20.10 -8.50
N HIS A 800 12.69 -19.42 -7.35
CA HIS A 800 11.54 -18.58 -7.00
C HIS A 800 11.32 -17.47 -8.03
N GLN A 801 12.38 -16.73 -8.40
CA GLN A 801 12.30 -15.66 -9.39
C GLN A 801 11.92 -16.19 -10.78
N ASN A 802 12.56 -17.27 -11.24
CA ASN A 802 12.30 -17.88 -12.55
C ASN A 802 10.86 -18.44 -12.64
N ALA A 803 10.35 -19.06 -11.57
CA ALA A 803 8.95 -19.49 -11.48
C ALA A 803 7.96 -18.29 -11.53
N GLY A 804 8.35 -17.15 -10.97
CA GLY A 804 7.64 -15.87 -11.12
C GLY A 804 7.76 -15.22 -12.51
N GLY A 805 8.53 -15.80 -13.44
CA GLY A 805 8.82 -15.24 -14.76
C GLY A 805 9.94 -14.18 -14.77
N VAL A 806 10.62 -13.98 -13.64
CA VAL A 806 11.70 -12.99 -13.46
C VAL A 806 13.06 -13.65 -13.68
N THR A 807 13.91 -13.04 -14.51
CA THR A 807 15.32 -13.42 -14.66
C THR A 807 16.16 -12.51 -13.75
N PRO A 808 16.69 -12.97 -12.61
CA PRO A 808 17.48 -12.13 -11.71
C PRO A 808 18.87 -11.84 -12.29
N SER A 809 19.44 -10.70 -11.88
CA SER A 809 20.76 -10.23 -12.33
C SER A 809 21.83 -10.51 -11.28
N PHE A 810 22.93 -11.13 -11.69
CA PHE A 810 24.06 -11.43 -10.81
C PHE A 810 25.39 -11.11 -11.50
N ASN A 811 26.33 -10.57 -10.74
CA ASN A 811 27.74 -10.64 -11.13
C ASN A 811 28.22 -12.09 -10.92
N THR A 812 29.10 -12.57 -11.80
CA THR A 812 29.50 -13.98 -11.84
C THR A 812 31.00 -14.12 -12.07
N ARG A 813 31.61 -15.07 -11.36
CA ARG A 813 33.05 -15.36 -11.42
C ARG A 813 33.27 -16.87 -11.58
N THR A 814 34.31 -17.27 -12.30
CA THR A 814 34.65 -18.69 -12.49
C THR A 814 34.89 -19.36 -11.13
N PRO A 815 34.12 -20.40 -10.75
CA PRO A 815 34.27 -21.09 -9.47
C PRO A 815 35.62 -21.79 -9.34
N ASN A 816 35.97 -22.13 -8.11
CA ASN A 816 37.11 -22.99 -7.81
C ASN A 816 36.66 -24.25 -7.05
N ALA A 817 37.58 -25.20 -6.88
CA ALA A 817 37.28 -26.51 -6.30
C ALA A 817 36.84 -26.49 -4.82
N THR A 818 36.81 -25.34 -4.13
CA THR A 818 36.16 -25.24 -2.82
C THR A 818 34.69 -24.82 -2.97
N VAL A 819 34.40 -23.80 -3.78
CA VAL A 819 33.02 -23.40 -4.08
C VAL A 819 32.26 -24.52 -4.77
N GLN A 820 32.87 -25.17 -5.77
CA GLN A 820 32.24 -26.27 -6.48
C GLN A 820 31.83 -27.39 -5.52
N ARG A 821 32.74 -27.85 -4.66
CA ARG A 821 32.43 -28.87 -3.64
C ARG A 821 31.34 -28.46 -2.65
N ALA A 822 31.19 -27.17 -2.36
CA ALA A 822 30.10 -26.69 -1.50
C ALA A 822 28.74 -26.80 -2.22
N VAL A 823 28.68 -26.40 -3.49
CA VAL A 823 27.47 -26.51 -4.34
C VAL A 823 27.13 -27.96 -4.64
N ASP A 824 28.11 -28.77 -5.06
CA ASP A 824 27.95 -30.20 -5.35
C ASP A 824 27.38 -30.97 -4.15
N ALA A 825 27.74 -30.56 -2.92
CA ALA A 825 27.32 -31.21 -1.67
C ALA A 825 25.88 -30.86 -1.22
N VAL A 826 25.23 -29.87 -1.85
CA VAL A 826 23.82 -29.49 -1.60
C VAL A 826 23.03 -29.37 -2.91
N ALA A 827 23.49 -30.02 -3.98
CA ALA A 827 22.80 -30.02 -5.26
C ALA A 827 21.39 -30.62 -5.11
N GLY A 828 20.38 -29.89 -5.60
CA GLY A 828 18.96 -30.24 -5.46
C GLY A 828 18.29 -29.79 -4.17
N GLN A 829 19.03 -29.29 -3.16
CA GLN A 829 18.46 -28.74 -1.93
C GLN A 829 17.88 -27.33 -2.14
N ALA A 830 16.71 -27.05 -1.57
CA ALA A 830 16.10 -25.72 -1.56
C ALA A 830 15.44 -25.37 -0.21
N VAL A 831 15.16 -24.09 0.01
CA VAL A 831 14.42 -23.58 1.17
C VAL A 831 12.94 -23.48 0.83
N TYR A 832 12.08 -24.07 1.67
CA TYR A 832 10.64 -24.11 1.49
C TYR A 832 9.89 -23.46 2.66
N TYR A 833 8.86 -22.69 2.37
CA TYR A 833 7.86 -22.25 3.35
C TYR A 833 6.50 -22.83 2.99
N ARG A 834 5.95 -23.67 3.88
CA ARG A 834 4.64 -24.35 3.70
C ARG A 834 4.53 -25.10 2.35
N GLY A 835 5.61 -25.77 1.93
CA GLY A 835 5.67 -26.56 0.69
C GLY A 835 5.86 -25.75 -0.60
N ALA A 836 6.04 -24.43 -0.53
CA ALA A 836 6.41 -23.59 -1.67
C ALA A 836 7.84 -23.06 -1.50
N LEU A 837 8.59 -22.85 -2.60
CA LEU A 837 9.93 -22.25 -2.57
C LEU A 837 9.91 -20.90 -1.84
N ALA A 838 10.86 -20.68 -0.94
CA ALA A 838 10.98 -19.46 -0.17
C ALA A 838 11.71 -18.37 -0.98
N PHE A 839 11.25 -17.11 -0.86
CA PHE A 839 12.00 -15.97 -1.37
C PHE A 839 13.19 -15.70 -0.43
N THR A 840 14.40 -16.01 -0.90
CA THR A 840 15.62 -16.13 -0.07
C THR A 840 16.67 -15.06 -0.42
N PRO A 841 16.39 -13.77 -0.14
CA PRO A 841 17.38 -12.70 -0.29
C PRO A 841 18.51 -12.85 0.74
N PHE A 842 19.68 -12.34 0.39
CA PHE A 842 20.88 -12.35 1.21
C PHE A 842 21.69 -11.07 0.97
N PHE A 843 22.57 -10.72 1.90
CA PHE A 843 23.39 -9.51 1.86
C PHE A 843 24.70 -9.70 2.64
N ALA A 844 25.61 -8.72 2.58
CA ALA A 844 27.00 -8.94 3.02
C ALA A 844 27.19 -9.02 4.54
N THR A 845 26.74 -8.02 5.31
CA THR A 845 26.94 -7.94 6.78
C THR A 845 25.76 -7.24 7.45
N SER A 846 25.30 -7.73 8.60
CA SER A 846 24.20 -7.13 9.38
C SER A 846 24.64 -5.95 10.24
N ALA A 847 23.70 -5.32 10.94
CA ALA A 847 23.92 -4.30 11.96
C ALA A 847 23.48 -4.84 13.33
N GLY A 848 24.03 -5.98 13.73
CA GLY A 848 23.63 -6.76 14.92
C GLY A 848 22.30 -7.51 14.77
N VAL A 849 21.43 -7.06 13.85
CA VAL A 849 20.16 -7.71 13.51
C VAL A 849 19.90 -7.64 12.00
N THR A 850 19.03 -8.54 11.54
CA THR A 850 18.36 -8.40 10.23
C THR A 850 17.11 -7.50 10.36
N VAL A 851 16.51 -7.13 9.24
CA VAL A 851 15.30 -6.28 9.17
C VAL A 851 14.25 -6.93 8.25
N SER A 852 12.96 -6.65 8.51
CA SER A 852 11.87 -7.33 7.78
C SER A 852 11.77 -6.90 6.31
N SER A 853 11.24 -7.79 5.46
CA SER A 853 10.94 -7.43 4.06
C SER A 853 9.92 -6.29 3.96
N ALA A 854 9.04 -6.18 4.95
CA ALA A 854 7.94 -5.23 4.97
C ALA A 854 8.42 -3.77 5.14
N GLU A 855 9.53 -3.56 5.84
CA GLU A 855 10.11 -2.24 6.09
C GLU A 855 11.04 -1.77 4.97
N VAL A 856 11.80 -2.69 4.37
CA VAL A 856 12.83 -2.37 3.36
C VAL A 856 12.25 -2.27 1.93
N TRP A 857 11.27 -3.12 1.61
CA TRP A 857 10.68 -3.23 0.26
C TRP A 857 9.15 -3.17 0.22
N GLY A 858 8.49 -3.46 1.35
CA GLY A 858 7.05 -3.62 1.41
C GLY A 858 6.59 -5.03 1.03
N GLY A 859 5.46 -5.44 1.60
CA GLY A 859 5.00 -6.83 1.53
C GLY A 859 5.64 -7.70 2.61
N SER A 860 4.86 -8.63 3.17
CA SER A 860 5.28 -9.48 4.29
C SER A 860 5.45 -10.93 3.81
N TYR A 861 6.68 -11.43 3.88
CA TYR A 861 6.96 -12.86 3.92
C TYR A 861 7.14 -13.25 5.40
N PRO A 862 6.40 -14.23 5.95
CA PRO A 862 6.49 -14.56 7.39
C PRO A 862 7.86 -15.03 7.88
N TYR A 863 8.74 -15.40 6.95
CA TYR A 863 10.11 -15.87 7.15
C TYR A 863 11.17 -14.83 6.73
N LEU A 864 10.77 -13.58 6.44
CA LEU A 864 11.67 -12.43 6.26
C LEU A 864 11.32 -11.35 7.28
N VAL A 865 11.57 -11.68 8.54
CA VAL A 865 11.42 -10.84 9.72
C VAL A 865 12.80 -10.46 10.27
N SER A 866 12.85 -9.54 11.23
CA SER A 866 14.08 -9.30 12.00
C SER A 866 14.42 -10.55 12.83
N VAL A 867 15.67 -11.00 12.74
CA VAL A 867 16.26 -12.05 13.57
C VAL A 867 17.62 -11.58 14.10
N ASP A 868 18.07 -12.23 15.17
CA ASP A 868 19.35 -11.94 15.79
C ASP A 868 20.53 -12.21 14.85
N SER A 869 21.54 -11.36 14.90
CA SER A 869 22.77 -11.51 14.15
C SER A 869 23.92 -10.77 14.86
N GLU A 870 23.92 -10.73 16.21
CA GLU A 870 24.93 -10.01 17.02
C GLU A 870 26.36 -10.49 16.69
N ILE A 871 26.49 -11.71 16.16
CA ILE A 871 27.77 -12.25 15.69
C ILE A 871 28.43 -11.40 14.58
N ASP A 872 27.66 -10.70 13.74
CA ASP A 872 28.19 -9.79 12.70
C ASP A 872 28.98 -8.60 13.26
N GLU A 873 28.81 -8.23 14.53
CA GLU A 873 29.58 -7.14 15.15
C GLU A 873 31.09 -7.44 15.19
N GLN A 874 31.45 -8.73 15.13
CA GLN A 874 32.84 -9.19 15.03
C GLN A 874 33.44 -9.00 13.62
N ALA A 875 32.64 -8.59 12.63
CA ALA A 875 33.11 -8.37 11.27
C ALA A 875 34.17 -7.26 11.22
N ARG A 876 35.31 -7.54 10.56
CA ARG A 876 36.45 -6.60 10.48
C ARG A 876 36.10 -5.20 9.96
N ASN A 877 35.06 -5.09 9.14
CA ASN A 877 34.52 -3.84 8.63
C ASN A 877 33.04 -3.70 9.05
N TYR A 878 32.66 -4.05 10.29
CA TYR A 878 31.31 -3.86 10.79
C TYR A 878 30.95 -2.36 10.69
N GLU A 879 31.65 -1.57 11.49
CA GLU A 879 31.60 -0.11 11.53
C GLU A 879 32.55 0.51 10.49
N VAL A 880 32.08 1.49 9.72
CA VAL A 880 32.89 2.32 8.81
C VAL A 880 32.35 3.74 8.76
N GLU A 881 33.19 4.71 9.11
CA GLU A 881 32.95 6.14 8.99
C GLU A 881 33.14 6.66 7.55
N VAL A 882 32.37 7.67 7.16
CA VAL A 882 32.57 8.48 5.95
C VAL A 882 32.36 9.96 6.29
N THR A 883 33.45 10.73 6.31
CA THR A 883 33.40 12.19 6.49
C THR A 883 33.10 12.91 5.16
N LEU A 884 32.27 13.95 5.20
CA LEU A 884 31.90 14.82 4.07
C LEU A 884 31.75 16.27 4.53
N ASP A 885 32.31 17.22 3.80
CA ASP A 885 32.10 18.65 4.05
C ASP A 885 30.62 19.07 3.91
N ALA A 886 30.18 20.00 4.75
CA ALA A 886 28.78 20.47 4.78
C ALA A 886 28.29 20.99 3.42
N ASP A 887 29.15 21.71 2.68
CA ASP A 887 28.89 22.10 1.29
C ASP A 887 28.54 20.86 0.45
N THR A 888 29.40 19.82 0.41
CA THR A 888 29.14 18.56 -0.31
C THR A 888 27.88 17.82 0.15
N VAL A 889 27.47 17.95 1.41
CA VAL A 889 26.23 17.33 1.92
C VAL A 889 24.99 18.08 1.41
N ALA A 890 24.94 19.41 1.53
CA ALA A 890 23.89 20.23 0.92
C ALA A 890 23.81 20.01 -0.61
N ASP A 891 24.98 20.00 -1.27
CA ASP A 891 25.16 19.81 -2.71
C ASP A 891 24.81 18.36 -3.19
N ARG A 892 24.57 17.43 -2.26
CA ARG A 892 23.98 16.09 -2.52
C ARG A 892 22.47 16.08 -2.26
N VAL A 893 22.02 16.72 -1.19
CA VAL A 893 20.61 16.80 -0.78
C VAL A 893 19.80 17.60 -1.80
N ASP A 894 20.20 18.83 -2.15
CA ASP A 894 19.59 19.66 -3.21
C ASP A 894 19.37 18.82 -4.48
N ARG A 895 20.45 18.27 -5.01
CA ARG A 895 20.44 17.54 -6.28
C ARG A 895 19.67 16.21 -6.26
N ALA A 896 19.23 15.75 -5.10
CA ALA A 896 18.49 14.49 -4.93
C ALA A 896 17.06 14.70 -4.40
N MET A 897 16.78 15.82 -3.71
CA MET A 897 15.52 16.08 -3.00
C MET A 897 14.86 17.42 -3.37
N ASP A 898 15.53 18.31 -4.12
CA ASP A 898 15.07 19.70 -4.39
C ASP A 898 14.97 20.55 -3.10
N VAL A 899 15.81 20.23 -2.10
CA VAL A 899 15.88 20.87 -0.77
C VAL A 899 17.23 21.58 -0.61
N ASP A 900 17.20 22.92 -0.55
CA ASP A 900 18.36 23.73 -0.17
C ASP A 900 18.46 23.80 1.36
N LEU A 901 19.47 23.13 1.92
CA LEU A 901 19.68 23.07 3.37
C LEU A 901 20.23 24.38 3.96
N TRP A 902 20.92 25.20 3.17
CA TRP A 902 21.40 26.52 3.63
C TRP A 902 20.27 27.55 3.75
N ASP A 903 19.21 27.41 2.94
CA ASP A 903 17.96 28.18 3.07
C ASP A 903 17.08 27.66 4.23
N TYR A 904 17.25 26.40 4.66
CA TYR A 904 16.58 25.80 5.83
C TYR A 904 17.23 26.25 7.16
N SER A 905 18.53 26.01 7.33
CA SER A 905 19.31 26.56 8.44
C SER A 905 20.73 26.89 8.01
N GLY A 906 21.24 28.01 8.53
CA GLY A 906 22.64 28.40 8.39
C GLY A 906 23.59 27.66 9.31
N ASP A 907 23.08 26.73 10.11
CA ASP A 907 23.83 25.84 11.01
C ASP A 907 23.65 24.39 10.53
N PRO A 908 24.71 23.68 10.08
CA PRO A 908 24.58 22.32 9.54
C PRO A 908 24.01 21.29 10.54
N ASP A 909 24.20 21.50 11.84
CA ASP A 909 23.73 20.60 12.89
C ASP A 909 22.19 20.45 12.91
N ASP A 910 21.44 21.46 12.44
CA ASP A 910 19.96 21.43 12.34
C ASP A 910 19.43 20.53 11.19
N TRP A 911 20.29 20.22 10.21
CA TRP A 911 19.87 19.70 8.90
C TRP A 911 19.27 18.29 8.95
N PHE A 912 19.70 17.45 9.90
CA PHE A 912 19.30 16.05 10.00
C PHE A 912 18.73 15.72 11.38
N GLU A 913 17.66 14.94 11.41
CA GLU A 913 17.11 14.38 12.66
C GLU A 913 16.53 12.99 12.38
N ILE A 914 17.15 11.96 12.96
CA ILE A 914 16.65 10.58 12.87
C ILE A 914 15.38 10.48 13.73
N GLU A 915 14.23 10.33 13.07
CA GLU A 915 12.93 10.28 13.73
C GLU A 915 12.61 8.89 14.31
N ASP A 916 13.00 7.82 13.59
CA ASP A 916 12.53 6.46 13.87
C ASP A 916 13.45 5.38 13.28
N TYR A 917 13.46 4.21 13.94
CA TYR A 917 14.25 3.03 13.56
C TYR A 917 13.33 1.85 13.24
N THR A 918 13.84 0.86 12.49
CA THR A 918 13.08 -0.36 12.15
C THR A 918 12.88 -1.27 13.36
N GLU A 919 12.02 -2.27 13.23
CA GLU A 919 12.06 -3.46 14.09
C GLU A 919 13.49 -4.02 14.12
N GLY A 920 13.97 -4.38 15.32
CA GLY A 920 15.39 -4.65 15.61
C GLY A 920 16.19 -3.42 16.09
N GLY A 921 15.86 -2.21 15.65
CA GLY A 921 16.36 -0.94 16.20
C GLY A 921 17.65 -0.38 15.60
N SER A 922 18.35 -1.10 14.72
CA SER A 922 19.64 -0.65 14.14
C SER A 922 19.53 0.15 12.84
N TYR A 923 18.49 -0.08 12.02
CA TYR A 923 18.34 0.59 10.72
C TYR A 923 17.42 1.80 10.83
N VAL A 924 17.81 2.93 10.21
CA VAL A 924 17.05 4.18 10.19
C VAL A 924 15.81 4.02 9.29
N ALA A 925 14.64 3.89 9.92
CA ALA A 925 13.36 3.80 9.22
C ALA A 925 12.93 5.16 8.67
N ARG A 926 13.15 6.24 9.44
CA ARG A 926 12.78 7.62 9.09
C ARG A 926 13.83 8.61 9.54
N ILE A 927 14.12 9.57 8.67
CA ILE A 927 14.99 10.72 8.95
C ILE A 927 14.43 11.97 8.29
N ARG A 928 14.39 13.07 9.06
CA ARG A 928 14.14 14.42 8.58
C ARG A 928 15.42 14.99 7.97
N VAL A 929 15.27 15.65 6.82
CA VAL A 929 16.33 16.31 6.05
C VAL A 929 15.81 17.69 5.68
N GLY A 930 16.21 18.72 6.43
CA GLY A 930 15.56 20.03 6.40
C GLY A 930 14.09 19.94 6.86
N ASP A 931 13.15 20.34 5.99
CA ASP A 931 11.69 20.21 6.20
C ASP A 931 11.10 18.87 5.69
N GLU A 932 11.83 18.10 4.87
CA GLU A 932 11.34 16.86 4.26
C GLU A 932 11.67 15.61 5.09
N VAL A 933 10.84 14.57 4.99
CA VAL A 933 11.03 13.30 5.71
C VAL A 933 11.17 12.14 4.74
N VAL A 934 12.30 11.45 4.81
CA VAL A 934 12.64 10.30 3.96
C VAL A 934 13.01 9.08 4.80
N SER A 935 13.18 7.91 4.19
CA SER A 935 13.73 6.75 4.89
C SER A 935 15.26 6.77 4.88
N GLY A 936 15.90 6.16 5.88
CA GLY A 936 17.36 6.00 5.90
C GLY A 936 17.87 5.23 4.68
N ARG A 937 17.06 4.29 4.17
CA ARG A 937 17.31 3.62 2.87
C ARG A 937 17.35 4.61 1.70
N TYR A 938 16.45 5.60 1.64
CA TYR A 938 16.48 6.59 0.57
C TYR A 938 17.74 7.46 0.64
N LEU A 939 18.08 7.96 1.83
CA LEU A 939 19.28 8.77 2.08
C LEU A 939 20.55 7.99 1.70
N ARG A 940 20.66 6.73 2.16
CA ARG A 940 21.71 5.78 1.79
C ARG A 940 21.86 5.66 0.27
N GLU A 941 20.80 5.26 -0.43
CA GLU A 941 20.89 4.80 -1.82
C GLU A 941 20.90 5.94 -2.86
N ASN A 942 20.29 7.09 -2.57
CA ASN A 942 20.01 8.13 -3.57
C ASN A 942 20.75 9.46 -3.29
N VAL A 943 21.10 9.72 -2.02
CA VAL A 943 21.68 11.00 -1.59
C VAL A 943 23.17 10.85 -1.25
N LEU A 944 23.52 10.00 -0.28
CA LEU A 944 24.85 9.98 0.32
C LEU A 944 25.75 8.83 -0.18
N GLY A 945 25.19 7.67 -0.54
CA GLY A 945 25.95 6.50 -1.02
C GLY A 945 26.50 5.60 0.10
N LEU A 946 25.77 5.46 1.21
CA LEU A 946 26.22 4.75 2.43
C LEU A 946 26.16 3.22 2.29
N ARG A 947 26.96 2.50 3.10
CA ARG A 947 27.08 1.03 3.05
C ARG A 947 25.79 0.29 3.40
N SER A 948 25.07 0.79 4.40
CA SER A 948 23.83 0.23 4.93
C SER A 948 22.83 1.36 5.22
N ALA A 949 21.62 1.01 5.66
CA ALA A 949 20.66 1.97 6.22
C ALA A 949 20.75 2.07 7.75
N ALA A 950 21.76 1.42 8.37
CA ALA A 950 22.07 1.52 9.78
C ALA A 950 23.26 2.47 9.93
N PHE A 951 23.00 3.71 10.34
CA PHE A 951 24.02 4.74 10.45
C PHE A 951 23.67 5.79 11.50
N ASP A 952 24.70 6.31 12.14
CA ASP A 952 24.64 7.57 12.89
C ASP A 952 25.12 8.72 12.01
N ILE A 953 24.80 9.95 12.44
CA ILE A 953 25.25 11.20 11.83
C ILE A 953 25.79 12.07 12.96
N ASP A 954 27.04 12.50 12.84
CA ASP A 954 27.68 13.52 13.67
C ASP A 954 28.11 14.71 12.80
N CYS A 955 28.24 15.89 13.39
CA CYS A 955 28.59 17.13 12.68
C CYS A 955 29.36 18.08 13.61
N ASP A 956 30.40 18.76 13.09
CA ASP A 956 31.20 19.75 13.84
C ASP A 956 30.99 21.21 13.39
N GLY A 957 29.98 21.43 12.54
CA GLY A 957 29.66 22.71 11.90
C GLY A 957 30.41 22.99 10.59
N GLU A 958 31.45 22.22 10.23
CA GLU A 958 32.12 22.29 8.91
C GLU A 958 32.11 20.94 8.15
N GLU A 959 32.25 19.80 8.84
CA GLU A 959 32.18 18.45 8.27
C GLU A 959 31.17 17.54 9.00
N PHE A 960 30.44 16.72 8.24
CA PHE A 960 29.61 15.62 8.74
C PHE A 960 30.38 14.31 8.75
N THR A 961 30.25 13.52 9.81
CA THR A 961 30.72 12.12 9.86
C THR A 961 29.55 11.16 9.88
N PHE A 962 29.48 10.30 8.86
CA PHE A 962 28.47 9.25 8.73
C PHE A 962 29.04 7.89 9.14
N THR A 963 28.73 7.42 10.34
CA THR A 963 29.19 6.13 10.87
C THR A 963 28.21 5.04 10.44
N THR A 964 28.66 4.09 9.61
CA THR A 964 27.78 3.06 9.02
C THR A 964 28.08 1.66 9.56
N TYR A 965 27.03 0.98 10.04
CA TYR A 965 27.10 -0.38 10.59
C TYR A 965 26.63 -1.41 9.56
N GLY A 966 27.42 -2.46 9.34
CA GLY A 966 27.12 -3.52 8.39
C GLY A 966 27.27 -3.11 6.91
N TYR A 967 26.78 -3.96 6.01
CA TYR A 967 26.77 -3.72 4.57
C TYR A 967 25.59 -4.44 3.91
N GLY A 968 24.66 -3.67 3.35
CA GLY A 968 23.59 -4.21 2.51
C GLY A 968 22.21 -3.63 2.81
N HIS A 969 21.19 -4.39 2.47
CA HIS A 969 19.78 -4.06 2.73
C HIS A 969 19.21 -4.74 3.98
N GLY A 970 19.98 -5.62 4.65
CA GLY A 970 19.63 -6.17 5.96
C GLY A 970 18.55 -7.27 5.99
N VAL A 971 18.00 -7.71 4.85
CA VAL A 971 16.85 -8.64 4.80
C VAL A 971 17.31 -10.06 4.45
N GLY A 972 16.91 -11.05 5.25
CA GLY A 972 17.25 -12.47 5.04
C GLY A 972 18.64 -12.81 5.59
N MET A 973 19.42 -13.60 4.86
CA MET A 973 20.70 -14.12 5.35
C MET A 973 21.86 -13.11 5.24
N SER A 974 22.60 -12.92 6.34
CA SER A 974 23.91 -12.27 6.32
C SER A 974 24.98 -13.27 5.87
N GLN A 975 25.74 -12.93 4.82
CA GLN A 975 26.88 -13.71 4.35
C GLN A 975 27.99 -13.76 5.40
N THR A 976 28.24 -12.65 6.10
CA THR A 976 29.27 -12.57 7.15
C THR A 976 28.83 -13.32 8.41
N GLY A 977 27.57 -13.14 8.83
CA GLY A 977 27.03 -13.86 9.98
C GLY A 977 26.99 -15.37 9.75
N ALA A 978 26.64 -15.83 8.54
CA ALA A 978 26.75 -17.25 8.15
C ALA A 978 28.19 -17.80 8.26
N ASP A 979 29.21 -17.00 7.92
CA ASP A 979 30.63 -17.40 8.06
C ASP A 979 31.01 -17.61 9.52
N LEU A 980 30.56 -16.69 10.39
CA LEU A 980 30.89 -16.66 11.80
C LEU A 980 30.13 -17.71 12.60
N TYR A 981 28.84 -17.94 12.31
CA TYR A 981 28.08 -19.07 12.89
C TYR A 981 28.71 -20.41 12.52
N ALA A 982 29.20 -20.56 11.28
CA ALA A 982 29.91 -21.76 10.83
C ALA A 982 31.33 -21.91 11.43
N SER A 983 32.01 -20.82 11.85
CA SER A 983 33.39 -20.88 12.35
C SER A 983 33.52 -20.85 13.88
N GLU A 984 32.76 -20.00 14.56
CA GLU A 984 32.85 -19.78 16.00
C GLU A 984 31.84 -20.64 16.79
N GLU A 985 30.63 -20.84 16.25
CA GLU A 985 29.61 -21.68 16.89
C GLU A 985 29.50 -23.09 16.29
N GLY A 986 29.99 -23.30 15.06
CA GLY A 986 30.03 -24.60 14.39
C GLY A 986 28.68 -25.07 13.83
N TRP A 987 27.77 -24.14 13.55
CA TRP A 987 26.46 -24.41 12.93
C TRP A 987 26.61 -25.02 11.53
N ASP A 988 25.64 -25.86 11.13
CA ASP A 988 25.57 -26.37 9.76
C ASP A 988 24.75 -25.47 8.82
N TYR A 989 24.70 -25.81 7.53
CA TYR A 989 23.99 -24.98 6.54
C TYR A 989 22.47 -24.93 6.74
N VAL A 990 21.86 -25.93 7.39
CA VAL A 990 20.44 -25.97 7.70
C VAL A 990 20.14 -25.12 8.94
N ASP A 991 20.99 -25.18 9.97
CA ASP A 991 20.91 -24.27 11.13
C ASP A 991 20.93 -22.80 10.66
N ILE A 992 21.94 -22.43 9.86
CA ILE A 992 22.11 -21.08 9.30
C ILE A 992 20.88 -20.64 8.50
N LEU A 993 20.38 -21.49 7.59
CA LEU A 993 19.23 -21.15 6.75
C LEU A 993 17.92 -21.04 7.55
N THR A 994 17.67 -21.94 8.50
CA THR A 994 16.43 -21.93 9.28
C THR A 994 16.40 -20.83 10.34
N HIS A 995 17.57 -20.37 10.79
CA HIS A 995 17.71 -19.14 11.60
C HIS A 995 17.39 -17.88 10.79
N TYR A 996 18.04 -17.68 9.64
CA TYR A 996 17.84 -16.48 8.81
C TYR A 996 16.51 -16.46 8.03
N TYR A 997 15.86 -17.61 7.87
CA TYR A 997 14.54 -17.77 7.27
C TYR A 997 13.59 -18.54 8.22
N PRO A 998 13.16 -17.93 9.34
CA PRO A 998 12.47 -18.64 10.42
C PRO A 998 11.16 -19.29 9.97
N GLY A 999 10.97 -20.56 10.38
CA GLY A 999 9.80 -21.36 10.03
C GLY A 999 9.82 -21.92 8.60
N THR A 1000 10.96 -21.87 7.91
CA THR A 1000 11.20 -22.64 6.68
C THR A 1000 11.72 -24.05 6.96
N GLN A 1001 11.79 -24.87 5.91
CA GLN A 1001 12.40 -26.19 5.88
C GLN A 1001 13.42 -26.22 4.75
N VAL A 1002 14.54 -26.93 4.94
CA VAL A 1002 15.50 -27.24 3.88
C VAL A 1002 15.30 -28.69 3.46
N GLY A 1003 15.25 -28.97 2.16
CA GLY A 1003 14.99 -30.30 1.60
C GLY A 1003 15.32 -30.40 0.12
#